data_AF-A0A519F0F8-F1
#
_entry.id   AF-A0A519F0F8-F1
#
_cell.length_a   1.000
_cell.length_b   1.000
_cell.length_c   1.000
_cell.angle_alpha   90.00
_cell.angle_beta   90.00
_cell.angle_gamma   90.00
#
_symmetry.space_group_name_H-M   'P 1'
#
loop_
_entity.id
_entity.type
_entity.pdbx_description
1 polymer ?
#
loop_
_entity_poly.entity_id
_entity_poly.type
_entity_poly.pdbx_seq_one_letter_code
_entity_poly.pdbx_strand_id
1 'polypeptide(L)'
;MPSESNFVKLRYRLVPDHLIGEVLSKKWVDNAIPLAMLVCVVAVFGNLIPEFFTQSNLQSTSRQYGEFALVCLAMMTVIVVGGIDLSVGSNFALGNFTTLALLNLAGFSLPATIPIVILVCGGVGLLNGFLIGYLRLRAFLTTLVTLIIVRAVVDMLLLKYAQPMSVGFFESELWDLMGLGGIAGVPFSFIVLVIVAVIGHIALTRSRPGWRTMAIGGSRRSAHNIGLPVRGTVCAAYTLSGMLCGVAGMLYAARLSGAGSDTGMGLEISALTAAVLGGNSLGGGRGSVVKALIGAVIVLILTNGVLRIGLNSGSGPMVLGLTLLFAVFVDVRWLKNRDKLLSKLYVSPTYIGLPPPRSITAGSDSALALNDRLAGVETIGLGDVESPEDVILDDDDFLYCGTRQGDIVRFTPPEYQHSEVYAHIGGAPLGMAFDKAGNLLVCVGGMGLYKIDRDRNVVKVTDETNRSTFSVIDDSRLRLADDLDIAPDGRVFFSEATIRYEMHDWPVDALESRGNGRIICFDPKTAKTHTAVKNLVFPNGICLAHDGQSILFAESWACRISRYWISGPKAGKVELVLDKLPGYPDNINRASDGTYWVALMGMRSPALDVALRMPAFRRRMARRIAPDQWLYPNLNIGCVARFDDQGQVIESLWDRGAKNHPMITSMREHRGWLYLGGITNNRIGRIRLENADPTWTGFRSYWSGT
;
A
#
# COMPACT_ATOMS: atom_id res chain seq x y z
N MET A 1 -31.44 6.15 -28.36
CA MET A 1 -30.46 6.28 -27.25
C MET A 1 -30.64 5.36 -26.02
N PRO A 2 -31.43 4.25 -26.00
CA PRO A 2 -31.37 3.27 -24.89
C PRO A 2 -30.19 2.26 -24.99
N SER A 3 -29.68 1.99 -26.20
CA SER A 3 -28.66 0.95 -26.44
C SER A 3 -27.27 1.32 -25.93
N GLU A 4 -26.85 2.58 -26.06
CA GLU A 4 -25.55 3.06 -25.55
C GLU A 4 -25.47 3.02 -24.02
N SER A 5 -26.58 3.31 -23.32
CA SER A 5 -26.67 3.26 -21.85
C SER A 5 -26.44 1.85 -21.30
N ASN A 6 -27.01 0.84 -21.95
CA ASN A 6 -26.87 -0.56 -21.54
C ASN A 6 -25.46 -1.09 -21.76
N PHE A 7 -24.83 -0.76 -22.90
CA PHE A 7 -23.44 -1.16 -23.16
C PHE A 7 -22.47 -0.49 -22.18
N VAL A 8 -22.64 0.80 -21.90
CA VAL A 8 -21.81 1.51 -20.91
C VAL A 8 -21.98 0.88 -19.53
N LYS A 9 -23.21 0.63 -19.08
CA LYS A 9 -23.49 -0.04 -17.81
C LYS A 9 -22.83 -1.42 -17.74
N LEU A 10 -22.94 -2.22 -18.80
CA LEU A 10 -22.34 -3.56 -18.87
C LEU A 10 -20.81 -3.51 -18.83
N ARG A 11 -20.19 -2.63 -19.62
CA ARG A 11 -18.73 -2.42 -19.64
C ARG A 11 -18.17 -2.12 -18.26
N TYR A 12 -18.71 -1.12 -17.56
CA TYR A 12 -18.16 -0.69 -16.27
C TYR A 12 -18.50 -1.64 -15.11
N ARG A 13 -19.48 -2.54 -15.31
CA ARG A 13 -19.80 -3.62 -14.36
C ARG A 13 -18.92 -4.86 -14.57
N LEU A 14 -18.66 -5.25 -15.82
CA LEU A 14 -17.89 -6.46 -16.15
C LEU A 14 -16.39 -6.25 -16.20
N VAL A 15 -15.93 -5.09 -16.66
CA VAL A 15 -14.49 -4.80 -16.80
C VAL A 15 -13.96 -4.22 -15.49
N PRO A 16 -13.03 -4.91 -14.81
CA PRO A 16 -12.52 -4.48 -13.51
C PRO A 16 -11.41 -3.44 -13.68
N ASP A 17 -11.73 -2.27 -14.26
CA ASP A 17 -10.77 -1.19 -14.56
C ASP A 17 -9.96 -0.75 -13.33
N HIS A 18 -10.50 -0.93 -12.11
CA HIS A 18 -9.83 -0.62 -10.84
C HIS A 18 -8.60 -1.50 -10.57
N LEU A 19 -8.60 -2.76 -11.01
CA LEU A 19 -7.50 -3.70 -10.77
C LEU A 19 -6.18 -3.21 -11.37
N ILE A 20 -6.21 -2.49 -12.50
CA ILE A 20 -5.00 -1.92 -13.09
C ILE A 20 -4.35 -0.93 -12.12
N GLY A 21 -5.14 -0.01 -11.56
CA GLY A 21 -4.66 0.93 -10.56
C GLY A 21 -4.15 0.23 -9.30
N GLU A 22 -4.86 -0.80 -8.84
CA GLU A 22 -4.48 -1.57 -7.65
C GLU A 22 -3.19 -2.38 -7.85
N VAL A 23 -3.02 -3.03 -9.01
CA VAL A 23 -1.79 -3.75 -9.35
C VAL A 23 -0.63 -2.77 -9.43
N LEU A 24 -0.77 -1.69 -10.21
CA LEU A 24 0.27 -0.68 -10.36
C LEU A 24 0.69 -0.04 -9.02
N SER A 25 -0.23 0.04 -8.05
CA SER A 25 0.06 0.56 -6.71
C SER A 25 1.08 -0.30 -5.95
N LYS A 26 1.22 -1.59 -6.30
CA LYS A 26 2.11 -2.53 -5.62
C LYS A 26 3.57 -2.29 -5.94
N LYS A 27 4.40 -2.37 -4.90
CA LYS A 27 5.87 -2.19 -4.99
C LYS A 27 6.54 -3.24 -5.89
N TRP A 28 5.99 -4.45 -6.01
CA TRP A 28 6.57 -5.50 -6.85
C TRP A 28 6.43 -5.21 -8.36
N VAL A 29 5.49 -4.34 -8.77
CA VAL A 29 5.35 -3.93 -10.18
C VAL A 29 6.59 -3.24 -10.71
N ASP A 30 7.41 -2.65 -9.83
CA ASP A 30 8.70 -2.07 -10.22
C ASP A 30 9.66 -3.13 -10.83
N ASN A 31 9.42 -4.43 -10.62
CA ASN A 31 10.18 -5.51 -11.24
C ASN A 31 9.56 -6.00 -12.56
N ALA A 32 8.32 -5.62 -12.88
CA ALA A 32 7.61 -6.13 -14.06
C ALA A 32 8.28 -5.71 -15.37
N ILE A 33 8.81 -4.48 -15.44
CA ILE A 33 9.51 -3.97 -16.62
C ILE A 33 10.81 -4.76 -16.89
N PRO A 34 11.76 -4.87 -15.93
CA PRO A 34 12.96 -5.71 -16.11
C PRO A 34 12.64 -7.17 -16.43
N LEU A 35 11.61 -7.74 -15.79
CA LEU A 35 11.21 -9.14 -16.04
C LEU A 35 10.67 -9.33 -17.46
N ALA A 36 9.82 -8.43 -17.94
CA ALA A 36 9.31 -8.47 -19.32
C ALA A 36 10.46 -8.34 -20.34
N MET A 37 11.45 -7.50 -20.04
CA MET A 37 12.66 -7.38 -20.85
C MET A 37 13.50 -8.65 -20.85
N LEU A 38 13.68 -9.30 -19.70
CA LEU A 38 14.36 -10.59 -19.61
C LEU A 38 13.66 -11.66 -20.46
N VAL A 39 12.33 -11.76 -20.35
CA VAL A 39 11.54 -12.70 -21.17
C VAL A 39 11.73 -12.41 -22.66
N CYS A 40 11.71 -11.14 -23.06
CA CYS A 40 11.95 -10.73 -24.44
C CYS A 40 13.36 -11.14 -24.92
N VAL A 41 14.40 -10.87 -24.13
CA VAL A 41 15.79 -11.21 -24.47
C VAL A 41 15.99 -12.71 -24.59
N VAL A 42 15.45 -13.50 -23.64
CA VAL A 42 15.49 -14.96 -23.69
C VAL A 42 14.74 -15.49 -24.91
N ALA A 43 13.56 -14.93 -25.23
CA ALA A 43 12.80 -15.32 -26.40
C ALA A 43 13.55 -15.02 -27.71
N VAL A 44 14.15 -13.84 -27.85
CA VAL A 44 14.89 -13.47 -29.07
C VAL A 44 16.13 -14.35 -29.25
N PHE A 45 17.04 -14.40 -28.28
CA PHE A 45 18.29 -15.17 -28.42
C PHE A 45 18.07 -16.68 -28.37
N GLY A 46 17.05 -17.15 -27.64
CA GLY A 46 16.66 -18.56 -27.62
C GLY A 46 16.17 -19.07 -28.98
N ASN A 47 15.65 -18.19 -29.85
CA ASN A 47 15.28 -18.53 -31.22
C ASN A 47 16.43 -18.32 -32.22
N LEU A 48 17.30 -17.33 -31.99
CA LEU A 48 18.38 -17.00 -32.93
C LEU A 48 19.64 -17.88 -32.78
N ILE A 49 19.89 -18.42 -31.60
CA ILE A 49 21.12 -19.17 -31.30
C ILE A 49 20.81 -20.67 -31.29
N PRO A 50 21.38 -21.46 -32.21
CA PRO A 50 21.29 -22.91 -32.14
C PRO A 50 21.83 -23.42 -30.80
N GLU A 51 21.23 -24.49 -30.27
CA GLU A 51 21.64 -25.13 -29.02
C GLU A 51 21.57 -24.25 -27.76
N PHE A 52 20.87 -23.10 -27.82
CA PHE A 52 20.76 -22.18 -26.68
C PHE A 52 20.25 -22.85 -25.40
N PHE A 53 19.28 -23.75 -25.53
CA PHE A 53 18.66 -24.47 -24.40
C PHE A 53 19.30 -25.85 -24.11
N THR A 54 20.44 -26.18 -24.72
CA THR A 54 21.13 -27.44 -24.39
C THR A 54 21.69 -27.38 -22.97
N GLN A 55 21.75 -28.54 -22.31
CA GLN A 55 22.27 -28.65 -20.93
C GLN A 55 23.71 -28.13 -20.82
N SER A 56 24.56 -28.46 -21.78
CA SER A 56 25.96 -27.99 -21.82
C SER A 56 26.04 -26.46 -21.91
N ASN A 57 25.21 -25.86 -22.77
CA ASN A 57 25.19 -24.40 -22.91
C ASN A 57 24.64 -23.72 -21.65
N LEU A 58 23.57 -24.26 -21.06
CA LEU A 58 22.99 -23.75 -19.81
C LEU A 58 24.00 -23.85 -18.66
N GLN A 59 24.70 -24.96 -18.50
CA GLN A 59 25.74 -25.11 -17.48
C GLN A 59 26.90 -24.12 -17.68
N SER A 60 27.39 -23.98 -18.91
CA SER A 60 28.45 -23.02 -19.24
C SER A 60 28.03 -21.57 -18.99
N THR A 61 26.81 -21.22 -19.38
CA THR A 61 26.24 -19.87 -19.18
C THR A 61 25.99 -19.60 -17.70
N SER A 62 25.43 -20.56 -16.95
CA SER A 62 25.21 -20.44 -15.50
C SER A 62 26.51 -20.26 -14.73
N ARG A 63 27.62 -20.86 -15.20
CA ARG A 63 28.94 -20.69 -14.58
C ARG A 63 29.45 -19.25 -14.71
N GLN A 64 29.41 -18.71 -15.93
CA GLN A 64 29.76 -17.31 -16.20
C GLN A 64 28.81 -16.34 -15.50
N TYR A 65 27.52 -16.69 -15.42
CA TYR A 65 26.53 -15.93 -14.68
C TYR A 65 26.86 -15.86 -13.19
N GLY A 66 27.30 -16.97 -12.58
CA GLY A 66 27.78 -17.00 -11.19
C GLY A 66 28.86 -15.94 -10.92
N GLU A 67 29.88 -15.90 -11.78
CA GLU A 67 30.99 -14.94 -11.70
C GLU A 67 30.51 -13.50 -11.91
N PHE A 68 29.79 -13.25 -13.00
CA PHE A 68 29.38 -11.90 -13.39
C PHE A 68 28.32 -11.31 -12.44
N ALA A 69 27.37 -12.12 -11.98
CA ALA A 69 26.31 -11.65 -11.10
C ALA A 69 26.84 -11.28 -9.70
N LEU A 70 27.91 -11.91 -9.22
CA LEU A 70 28.60 -11.48 -7.99
C LEU A 70 29.15 -10.05 -8.12
N VAL A 71 29.74 -9.71 -9.27
CA VAL A 71 30.19 -8.34 -9.58
C VAL A 71 28.99 -7.39 -9.69
N CYS A 72 27.87 -7.84 -10.25
CA CYS A 72 26.64 -7.04 -10.28
C CYS A 72 26.06 -6.79 -8.88
N LEU A 73 26.16 -7.76 -7.97
CA LEU A 73 25.81 -7.57 -6.55
C LEU A 73 26.77 -6.60 -5.87
N ALA A 74 28.07 -6.67 -6.17
CA ALA A 74 29.06 -5.70 -5.70
C ALA A 74 28.67 -4.27 -6.10
N MET A 75 28.45 -4.03 -7.40
CA MET A 75 27.99 -2.76 -7.92
C MET A 75 26.64 -2.32 -7.29
N MET A 76 25.68 -3.23 -7.15
CA MET A 76 24.38 -2.93 -6.54
C MET A 76 24.52 -2.41 -5.11
N THR A 77 25.37 -3.03 -4.27
CA THR A 77 25.55 -2.58 -2.88
C THR A 77 25.99 -1.12 -2.79
N VAL A 78 26.80 -0.65 -3.74
CA VAL A 78 27.27 0.73 -3.83
C VAL A 78 26.21 1.67 -4.41
N ILE A 79 25.51 1.25 -5.47
CA ILE A 79 24.44 2.05 -6.08
C ILE A 79 23.32 2.33 -5.07
N VAL A 80 22.96 1.33 -4.25
CA VAL A 80 21.90 1.49 -3.24
C VAL A 80 22.23 2.59 -2.21
N VAL A 81 23.50 2.81 -1.87
CA VAL A 81 23.92 3.90 -0.95
C VAL A 81 24.15 5.25 -1.68
N GLY A 82 23.76 5.33 -2.96
CA GLY A 82 23.91 6.52 -3.80
C GLY A 82 25.35 6.75 -4.27
N GLY A 83 26.12 5.69 -4.45
CA GLY A 83 27.48 5.70 -4.98
C GLY A 83 27.59 5.05 -6.35
N ILE A 84 28.79 5.08 -6.94
CA ILE A 84 29.16 4.29 -8.13
C ILE A 84 30.59 3.81 -7.89
N ASP A 85 30.84 2.51 -8.10
CA ASP A 85 32.17 1.92 -7.98
C ASP A 85 32.68 1.45 -9.33
N LEU A 86 33.45 2.31 -10.00
CA LEU A 86 34.07 1.95 -11.27
C LEU A 86 35.22 0.95 -11.11
N SER A 87 35.78 0.80 -9.90
CA SER A 87 36.94 -0.06 -9.68
C SER A 87 36.62 -1.56 -9.65
N VAL A 88 35.34 -1.95 -9.77
CA VAL A 88 34.92 -3.37 -9.71
C VAL A 88 35.62 -4.26 -10.73
N GLY A 89 35.86 -3.76 -11.95
CA GLY A 89 36.53 -4.54 -13.01
C GLY A 89 38.01 -4.75 -12.75
N SER A 90 38.73 -3.71 -12.32
CA SER A 90 40.14 -3.82 -11.91
C SER A 90 40.32 -4.62 -10.63
N ASN A 91 39.37 -4.54 -9.69
CA ASN A 91 39.43 -5.29 -8.44
C ASN A 91 39.12 -6.78 -8.65
N PHE A 92 38.21 -7.11 -9.58
CA PHE A 92 38.02 -8.48 -10.08
C PHE A 92 39.32 -9.03 -10.69
N ALA A 93 40.01 -8.25 -11.53
CA ALA A 93 41.29 -8.64 -12.12
C ALA A 93 42.38 -8.85 -11.06
N LEU A 94 42.43 -7.99 -10.05
CA LEU A 94 43.31 -8.14 -8.89
C LEU A 94 43.02 -9.44 -8.13
N GLY A 95 41.74 -9.79 -7.93
CA GLY A 95 41.34 -11.04 -7.29
C GLY A 95 41.79 -12.27 -8.09
N ASN A 96 41.63 -12.24 -9.42
CA ASN A 96 42.11 -13.29 -10.32
C ASN A 96 43.63 -13.47 -10.23
N PHE A 97 44.38 -12.37 -10.39
CA PHE A 97 45.85 -12.37 -10.32
C PHE A 97 46.34 -12.88 -8.95
N THR A 98 45.79 -12.33 -7.86
CA THR A 98 46.22 -12.66 -6.49
C THR A 98 45.96 -14.14 -6.18
N THR A 99 44.83 -14.69 -6.63
CA THR A 99 44.51 -16.11 -6.47
C THR A 99 45.60 -16.98 -7.11
N LEU A 100 45.89 -16.74 -8.39
CA LEU A 100 46.88 -17.53 -9.13
C LEU A 100 48.30 -17.31 -8.60
N ALA A 101 48.65 -16.10 -8.18
CA ALA A 101 49.98 -15.82 -7.62
C ALA A 101 50.19 -16.55 -6.29
N LEU A 102 49.18 -16.60 -5.41
CA LEU A 102 49.28 -17.31 -4.14
C LEU A 102 49.38 -18.82 -4.33
N LEU A 103 48.58 -19.38 -5.23
CA LEU A 103 48.56 -20.83 -5.49
C LEU A 103 49.80 -21.28 -6.30
N ASN A 104 50.07 -20.66 -7.45
CA ASN A 104 51.05 -21.16 -8.41
C ASN A 104 52.48 -20.65 -8.17
N LEU A 105 52.66 -19.48 -7.54
CA LEU A 105 54.00 -18.93 -7.27
C LEU A 105 54.42 -19.07 -5.81
N ALA A 106 53.52 -18.72 -4.88
CA ALA A 106 53.83 -18.72 -3.46
C ALA A 106 53.59 -20.08 -2.79
N GLY A 107 52.92 -21.03 -3.47
CA GLY A 107 52.64 -22.37 -2.96
C GLY A 107 51.67 -22.41 -1.77
N PHE A 108 50.80 -21.42 -1.64
CA PHE A 108 49.81 -21.39 -0.55
C PHE A 108 48.72 -22.43 -0.78
N SER A 109 48.14 -22.93 0.32
CA SER A 109 46.99 -23.82 0.24
C SER A 109 45.71 -23.05 -0.09
N LEU A 110 44.78 -23.71 -0.79
CA LEU A 110 43.50 -23.10 -1.18
C LEU A 110 42.69 -22.52 0.01
N PRO A 111 42.57 -23.19 1.17
CA PRO A 111 41.89 -22.63 2.34
C PRO A 111 42.52 -21.32 2.87
N ALA A 112 43.83 -21.14 2.70
CA ALA A 112 44.52 -19.91 3.08
C ALA A 112 44.34 -18.81 2.02
N THR A 113 44.36 -19.17 0.74
CA THR A 113 44.17 -18.24 -0.39
C THR A 113 42.80 -17.56 -0.36
N ILE A 114 41.73 -18.30 -0.02
CA ILE A 114 40.36 -17.78 -0.03
C ILE A 114 40.19 -16.49 0.81
N PRO A 115 40.46 -16.50 2.13
CA PRO A 115 40.32 -15.30 2.95
C PRO A 115 41.30 -14.20 2.58
N ILE A 116 42.53 -14.53 2.14
CA ILE A 116 43.52 -13.51 1.75
C ILE A 116 43.05 -12.71 0.54
N VAL A 117 42.57 -13.38 -0.51
CA VAL A 117 42.07 -12.71 -1.72
C VAL A 117 40.87 -11.81 -1.40
N ILE A 118 39.93 -12.31 -0.59
CA ILE A 118 38.76 -11.53 -0.14
C ILE A 118 39.19 -10.27 0.63
N LEU A 119 40.20 -10.38 1.51
CA LEU A 119 40.73 -9.25 2.28
C LEU A 119 41.50 -8.25 1.41
N VAL A 120 42.30 -8.72 0.44
CA VAL A 120 43.02 -7.85 -0.50
C VAL A 120 42.05 -7.02 -1.33
N CYS A 121 41.07 -7.67 -1.96
CA CYS A 121 40.05 -6.96 -2.74
C CYS A 121 39.12 -6.11 -1.86
N GLY A 122 38.81 -6.58 -0.65
CA GLY A 122 38.12 -5.80 0.38
C GLY A 122 38.90 -4.56 0.81
N GLY A 123 40.24 -4.62 0.84
CA GLY A 123 41.12 -3.49 1.14
C GLY A 123 41.04 -2.37 0.11
N VAL A 124 40.96 -2.71 -1.19
CA VAL A 124 40.69 -1.72 -2.25
C VAL A 124 39.31 -1.07 -2.04
N GLY A 125 38.30 -1.89 -1.73
CA GLY A 125 36.96 -1.40 -1.39
C GLY A 125 36.94 -0.51 -0.15
N LEU A 126 37.71 -0.86 0.88
CA LEU A 126 37.87 -0.08 2.12
C LEU A 126 38.52 1.27 1.85
N LEU A 127 39.56 1.31 0.99
CA LEU A 127 40.19 2.56 0.56
C LEU A 127 39.15 3.48 -0.11
N ASN A 128 38.42 2.98 -1.11
CA ASN A 128 37.33 3.73 -1.74
C ASN A 128 36.28 4.19 -0.71
N GLY A 129 35.84 3.27 0.15
CA GLY A 129 34.86 3.52 1.18
C GLY A 129 35.28 4.59 2.20
N PHE A 130 36.55 4.60 2.59
CA PHE A 130 37.11 5.59 3.49
C PHE A 130 37.19 6.97 2.83
N LEU A 131 37.73 7.04 1.61
CA LEU A 131 37.85 8.28 0.83
C LEU A 131 36.47 8.91 0.57
N ILE A 132 35.46 8.09 0.26
CA ILE A 132 34.12 8.59 -0.07
C ILE A 132 33.29 8.84 1.20
N GLY A 133 33.32 7.92 2.16
CA GLY A 133 32.50 7.98 3.38
C GLY A 133 33.02 8.97 4.42
N TYR A 134 34.34 8.99 4.66
CA TYR A 134 34.97 9.82 5.70
C TYR A 134 35.53 11.11 5.14
N LEU A 135 36.29 11.06 4.04
CA LEU A 135 36.87 12.27 3.41
C LEU A 135 35.89 12.98 2.48
N ARG A 136 34.70 12.42 2.24
CA ARG A 136 33.62 13.01 1.43
C ARG A 136 34.03 13.33 -0.01
N LEU A 137 34.94 12.54 -0.58
CA LEU A 137 35.30 12.67 -1.98
C LEU A 137 34.15 12.22 -2.90
N ARG A 138 34.16 12.69 -4.15
CA ARG A 138 33.14 12.32 -5.15
C ARG A 138 33.36 10.90 -5.64
N ALA A 139 32.42 10.01 -5.34
CA ALA A 139 32.49 8.57 -5.62
C ALA A 139 32.94 8.19 -7.02
N PHE A 140 32.35 8.81 -8.05
CA PHE A 140 32.69 8.54 -9.45
C PHE A 140 34.17 8.81 -9.75
N LEU A 141 34.68 9.98 -9.36
CA LEU A 141 36.09 10.35 -9.59
C LEU A 141 37.03 9.49 -8.76
N THR A 142 36.70 9.25 -7.49
CA THR A 142 37.53 8.45 -6.59
C THR A 142 37.69 7.02 -7.10
N THR A 143 36.59 6.38 -7.52
CA THR A 143 36.63 4.99 -7.99
C THR A 143 37.20 4.86 -9.40
N LEU A 144 37.14 5.91 -10.23
CA LEU A 144 37.86 5.98 -11.49
C LEU A 144 39.38 6.01 -11.27
N VAL A 145 39.85 6.82 -10.32
CA VAL A 145 41.29 6.90 -10.00
C VAL A 145 41.78 5.57 -9.45
N THR A 146 41.04 4.94 -8.52
CA THR A 146 41.44 3.63 -8.00
C THR A 146 41.36 2.53 -9.04
N LEU A 147 40.40 2.58 -9.98
CA LEU A 147 40.40 1.71 -11.17
C LEU A 147 41.74 1.79 -11.90
N ILE A 148 42.17 2.99 -12.27
CA ILE A 148 43.40 3.21 -13.05
C ILE A 148 44.63 2.69 -12.30
N ILE A 149 44.75 3.01 -11.00
CA ILE A 149 45.88 2.57 -10.17
C ILE A 149 45.90 1.05 -10.04
N VAL A 150 44.78 0.43 -9.65
CA VAL A 150 44.72 -1.02 -9.45
C VAL A 150 44.96 -1.76 -10.76
N ARG A 151 44.39 -1.29 -11.87
CA ARG A 151 44.64 -1.84 -13.21
C ARG A 151 46.12 -1.78 -13.56
N ALA A 152 46.76 -0.62 -13.42
CA ALA A 152 48.18 -0.47 -13.73
C ALA A 152 49.06 -1.39 -12.86
N VAL A 153 48.72 -1.56 -11.58
CA VAL A 153 49.42 -2.50 -10.69
C VAL A 153 49.27 -3.93 -11.18
N VAL A 154 48.05 -4.37 -11.52
CA VAL A 154 47.80 -5.71 -12.07
C VAL A 154 48.57 -5.93 -13.38
N ASP A 155 48.55 -4.96 -14.29
CA ASP A 155 49.25 -5.07 -15.58
C ASP A 155 50.78 -5.15 -15.40
N MET A 156 51.36 -4.35 -14.51
CA MET A 156 52.79 -4.43 -14.16
C MET A 156 53.16 -5.79 -13.55
N LEU A 157 52.31 -6.33 -12.69
CA LEU A 157 52.52 -7.63 -12.07
C LEU A 157 52.37 -8.77 -13.09
N LEU A 158 51.41 -8.69 -14.01
CA LEU A 158 51.25 -9.63 -15.12
C LEU A 158 52.47 -9.61 -16.04
N LEU A 159 53.00 -8.44 -16.40
CA LEU A 159 54.22 -8.35 -17.20
C LEU A 159 55.40 -9.09 -16.57
N LYS A 160 55.49 -9.11 -15.23
CA LYS A 160 56.56 -9.77 -14.50
C LYS A 160 56.31 -11.26 -14.25
N TYR A 161 55.07 -11.65 -13.96
CA TYR A 161 54.75 -12.96 -13.40
C TYR A 161 53.79 -13.81 -14.24
N ALA A 162 53.22 -13.33 -15.35
CA ALA A 162 52.24 -14.09 -16.13
C ALA A 162 52.81 -15.41 -16.68
N GLN A 163 54.05 -15.40 -17.19
CA GLN A 163 54.73 -16.61 -17.66
C GLN A 163 54.91 -17.66 -16.55
N PRO A 164 55.60 -17.37 -15.43
CA PRO A 164 55.78 -18.36 -14.37
C PRO A 164 54.45 -18.82 -13.75
N MET A 165 53.40 -17.97 -13.72
CA MET A 165 52.06 -18.36 -13.26
C MET A 165 51.35 -19.35 -14.19
N SER A 166 51.67 -19.33 -15.49
CA SER A 166 51.04 -20.18 -16.51
C SER A 166 51.74 -21.54 -16.67
N VAL A 167 52.90 -21.73 -16.03
CA VAL A 167 53.70 -22.97 -16.11
C VAL A 167 53.35 -23.94 -14.97
N GLY A 168 52.88 -23.45 -13.83
CA GLY A 168 52.42 -24.28 -12.70
C GLY A 168 50.90 -24.42 -12.68
N PHE A 169 50.39 -25.65 -12.64
CA PHE A 169 48.97 -25.92 -12.40
C PHE A 169 48.75 -26.33 -10.95
N PHE A 170 47.89 -25.61 -10.25
CA PHE A 170 47.45 -26.00 -8.92
C PHE A 170 46.38 -27.09 -9.04
N GLU A 171 46.66 -28.26 -8.49
CA GLU A 171 45.75 -29.41 -8.53
C GLU A 171 45.15 -29.67 -7.16
N SER A 172 43.82 -29.73 -7.10
CA SER A 172 43.05 -30.04 -5.88
C SER A 172 41.60 -30.30 -6.27
N GLU A 173 40.96 -31.29 -5.64
CA GLU A 173 39.54 -31.61 -5.88
C GLU A 173 38.64 -30.40 -5.67
N LEU A 174 38.95 -29.55 -4.67
CA LEU A 174 38.18 -28.34 -4.39
C LEU A 174 38.41 -27.26 -5.46
N TRP A 175 39.63 -27.16 -6.01
CA TRP A 175 39.94 -26.22 -7.09
C TRP A 175 39.20 -26.61 -8.38
N ASP A 176 39.22 -27.90 -8.72
CA ASP A 176 38.50 -28.43 -9.89
C ASP A 176 36.98 -28.27 -9.72
N LEU A 177 36.47 -28.51 -8.51
CA LEU A 177 35.07 -28.27 -8.17
C LEU A 177 34.67 -26.80 -8.38
N MET A 178 35.50 -25.86 -7.91
CA MET A 178 35.29 -24.42 -8.06
C MET A 178 35.33 -23.98 -9.52
N GLY A 179 36.25 -24.54 -10.30
CA GLY A 179 36.53 -24.16 -11.69
C GLY A 179 35.54 -24.73 -12.69
N LEU A 180 35.53 -26.07 -12.86
CA LEU A 180 34.73 -26.78 -13.87
C LEU A 180 33.72 -27.78 -13.29
N GLY A 181 33.82 -28.10 -12.00
CA GLY A 181 32.88 -28.98 -11.33
C GLY A 181 31.53 -28.33 -11.00
N GLY A 182 30.68 -29.13 -10.38
CA GLY A 182 29.34 -28.73 -9.95
C GLY A 182 28.71 -29.80 -9.04
N ILE A 183 27.66 -29.42 -8.33
CA ILE A 183 26.91 -30.30 -7.42
C ILE A 183 25.56 -30.57 -8.06
N ALA A 184 25.19 -31.85 -8.24
CA ALA A 184 23.93 -32.26 -8.86
C ALA A 184 23.64 -31.59 -10.23
N GLY A 185 24.68 -31.40 -11.05
CA GLY A 185 24.58 -30.78 -12.37
C GLY A 185 24.53 -29.24 -12.37
N VAL A 186 24.62 -28.59 -11.20
CA VAL A 186 24.66 -27.12 -11.06
C VAL A 186 26.11 -26.66 -10.85
N PRO A 187 26.62 -25.72 -11.67
CA PRO A 187 27.99 -25.20 -11.53
C PRO A 187 28.25 -24.60 -10.13
N PHE A 188 29.44 -24.85 -9.58
CA PHE A 188 29.80 -24.37 -8.25
C PHE A 188 29.69 -22.83 -8.11
N SER A 189 30.14 -22.07 -9.12
CA SER A 189 30.05 -20.60 -9.10
C SER A 189 28.60 -20.10 -9.00
N PHE A 190 27.64 -20.81 -9.60
CA PHE A 190 26.22 -20.49 -9.47
C PHE A 190 25.69 -20.77 -8.07
N ILE A 191 26.14 -21.85 -7.43
CA ILE A 191 25.76 -22.16 -6.04
C ILE A 191 26.27 -21.08 -5.09
N VAL A 192 27.52 -20.64 -5.24
CA VAL A 192 28.09 -19.53 -4.46
C VAL A 192 27.27 -18.26 -4.67
N LEU A 193 26.91 -17.94 -5.91
CA LEU A 193 26.02 -16.81 -6.21
C LEU A 193 24.69 -16.92 -5.47
N VAL A 194 24.01 -18.08 -5.51
CA VAL A 194 22.71 -18.28 -4.84
C VAL A 194 22.84 -18.06 -3.33
N ILE A 195 23.87 -18.61 -2.69
CA ILE A 195 24.12 -18.43 -1.25
C ILE A 195 24.33 -16.95 -0.93
N VAL A 196 25.22 -16.28 -1.66
CA VAL A 196 25.51 -14.85 -1.48
C VAL A 196 24.26 -13.99 -1.73
N ALA A 197 23.47 -14.31 -2.75
CA ALA A 197 22.24 -13.62 -3.08
C ALA A 197 21.17 -13.78 -1.98
N VAL A 198 20.99 -14.99 -1.43
CA VAL A 198 20.04 -15.24 -0.34
C VAL A 198 20.46 -14.48 0.92
N ILE A 199 21.73 -14.57 1.31
CA ILE A 199 22.28 -13.83 2.45
C ILE A 199 22.11 -12.32 2.23
N GLY A 200 22.51 -11.83 1.06
CA GLY A 200 22.38 -10.42 0.68
C GLY A 200 20.93 -9.94 0.66
N HIS A 201 19.99 -10.77 0.22
CA HIS A 201 18.57 -10.44 0.19
C HIS A 201 18.00 -10.32 1.60
N ILE A 202 18.28 -11.29 2.47
CA ILE A 202 17.86 -11.26 3.88
C ILE A 202 18.50 -10.08 4.59
N ALA A 203 19.80 -9.85 4.40
CA ALA A 203 20.50 -8.71 4.97
C ALA A 203 19.89 -7.37 4.51
N LEU A 204 19.60 -7.20 3.22
CA LEU A 204 19.05 -5.94 2.71
C LEU A 204 17.59 -5.71 3.18
N THR A 205 16.76 -6.75 3.22
CA THR A 205 15.31 -6.61 3.46
C THR A 205 14.91 -6.77 4.93
N ARG A 206 15.63 -7.57 5.72
CA ARG A 206 15.25 -7.96 7.09
C ARG A 206 16.23 -7.49 8.17
N SER A 207 17.35 -6.86 7.82
CA SER A 207 18.34 -6.40 8.82
C SER A 207 18.36 -4.87 8.98
N ARG A 208 18.77 -4.41 10.17
CA ARG A 208 18.97 -2.98 10.47
C ARG A 208 19.99 -2.32 9.52
N PRO A 209 21.17 -2.92 9.22
CA PRO A 209 22.08 -2.40 8.21
C PRO A 209 21.42 -2.19 6.84
N GLY A 210 20.58 -3.13 6.39
CA GLY A 210 19.89 -3.02 5.10
C GLY A 210 18.97 -1.81 5.00
N TRP A 211 18.14 -1.59 6.02
CA TRP A 211 17.26 -0.41 6.09
C TRP A 211 18.05 0.90 6.17
N ARG A 212 19.17 0.92 6.90
CA ARG A 212 20.08 2.07 6.96
C ARG A 212 20.63 2.41 5.58
N THR A 213 21.11 1.42 4.83
CA THR A 213 21.65 1.62 3.47
C THR A 213 20.59 2.23 2.55
N MET A 214 19.36 1.72 2.56
CA MET A 214 18.25 2.25 1.76
C MET A 214 17.86 3.69 2.17
N ALA A 215 17.79 3.97 3.48
CA ALA A 215 17.47 5.32 3.97
C ALA A 215 18.56 6.34 3.60
N ILE A 216 19.84 5.97 3.77
CA ILE A 216 20.99 6.80 3.44
C ILE A 216 21.05 7.07 1.93
N GLY A 217 20.78 6.06 1.11
CA GLY A 217 20.71 6.21 -0.34
C GLY A 217 19.59 7.14 -0.79
N GLY A 218 18.44 7.15 -0.11
CA GLY A 218 17.33 8.04 -0.45
C GLY A 218 17.61 9.51 -0.11
N SER A 219 18.21 9.78 1.04
CA SER A 219 18.67 11.12 1.42
C SER A 219 19.72 11.06 2.51
N ARG A 220 21.00 11.29 2.14
CA ARG A 220 22.11 11.34 3.11
C ARG A 220 21.90 12.40 4.18
N ARG A 221 21.32 13.55 3.82
CA ARG A 221 21.06 14.67 4.73
C ARG A 221 19.99 14.31 5.75
N SER A 222 18.86 13.76 5.30
CA SER A 222 17.78 13.34 6.20
C SER A 222 18.23 12.20 7.12
N ALA A 223 18.97 11.22 6.58
CA ALA A 223 19.54 10.11 7.34
C ALA A 223 20.52 10.60 8.43
N HIS A 224 21.33 11.62 8.13
CA HIS A 224 22.23 12.22 9.11
C HIS A 224 21.47 12.94 10.23
N ASN A 225 20.44 13.70 9.89
CA ASN A 225 19.63 14.47 10.86
C ASN A 225 18.89 13.57 11.86
N ILE A 226 18.54 12.34 11.48
CA ILE A 226 17.91 11.34 12.37
C ILE A 226 18.93 10.41 13.05
N GLY A 227 20.24 10.71 12.96
CA GLY A 227 21.30 10.01 13.69
C GLY A 227 21.83 8.71 13.06
N LEU A 228 21.59 8.43 11.77
CA LEU A 228 22.14 7.23 11.13
C LEU A 228 23.65 7.34 10.86
N PRO A 229 24.42 6.24 10.95
CA PRO A 229 25.87 6.23 10.73
C PRO A 229 26.22 6.28 9.23
N VAL A 230 26.02 7.45 8.60
CA VAL A 230 26.20 7.64 7.15
C VAL A 230 27.60 7.22 6.68
N ARG A 231 28.64 7.73 7.34
CA ARG A 231 30.05 7.53 6.93
C ARG A 231 30.45 6.06 6.94
N GLY A 232 30.14 5.36 8.03
CA GLY A 232 30.44 3.94 8.19
C GLY A 232 29.63 3.07 7.24
N THR A 233 28.35 3.39 7.00
CA THR A 233 27.51 2.62 6.06
C THR A 233 28.00 2.75 4.62
N VAL A 234 28.39 3.95 4.19
CA VAL A 234 29.01 4.16 2.88
C VAL A 234 30.30 3.37 2.77
N CYS A 235 31.18 3.46 3.78
CA CYS A 235 32.45 2.73 3.79
C CYS A 235 32.29 1.21 3.69
N ALA A 236 31.35 0.66 4.46
CA ALA A 236 31.02 -0.76 4.45
C ALA A 236 30.50 -1.25 3.08
N ALA A 237 29.73 -0.42 2.37
CA ALA A 237 29.20 -0.77 1.05
C ALA A 237 30.32 -0.97 0.02
N TYR A 238 31.31 -0.08 -0.05
CA TYR A 238 32.46 -0.24 -0.96
C TYR A 238 33.37 -1.39 -0.54
N THR A 239 33.55 -1.60 0.77
CA THR A 239 34.33 -2.74 1.28
C THR A 239 33.70 -4.06 0.86
N LEU A 240 32.39 -4.20 1.02
CA LEU A 240 31.62 -5.37 0.59
C LEU A 240 31.67 -5.56 -0.94
N SER A 241 31.57 -4.47 -1.70
CA SER A 241 31.78 -4.48 -3.16
C SER A 241 33.12 -5.11 -3.52
N GLY A 242 34.19 -4.68 -2.86
CA GLY A 242 35.53 -5.21 -3.09
C GLY A 242 35.65 -6.71 -2.74
N MET A 243 35.12 -7.12 -1.60
CA MET A 243 35.11 -8.54 -1.20
C MET A 243 34.38 -9.43 -2.23
N LEU A 244 33.22 -8.98 -2.73
CA LEU A 244 32.46 -9.70 -3.75
C LEU A 244 33.20 -9.79 -5.09
N CYS A 245 33.91 -8.73 -5.48
CA CYS A 245 34.76 -8.74 -6.68
C CYS A 245 35.92 -9.75 -6.53
N GLY A 246 36.49 -9.88 -5.33
CA GLY A 246 37.53 -10.87 -5.03
C GLY A 246 37.02 -12.32 -5.16
N VAL A 247 35.83 -12.62 -4.63
CA VAL A 247 35.20 -13.93 -4.79
C VAL A 247 34.94 -14.24 -6.28
N ALA A 248 34.40 -13.27 -7.01
CA ALA A 248 34.14 -13.42 -8.44
C ALA A 248 35.43 -13.65 -9.24
N GLY A 249 36.50 -12.89 -8.96
CA GLY A 249 37.80 -13.02 -9.62
C GLY A 249 38.47 -14.36 -9.33
N MET A 250 38.30 -14.90 -8.13
CA MET A 250 38.80 -16.23 -7.74
C MET A 250 38.07 -17.37 -8.46
N LEU A 251 36.75 -17.27 -8.60
CA LEU A 251 35.97 -18.25 -9.38
C LEU A 251 36.35 -18.22 -10.86
N TYR A 252 36.60 -17.02 -11.40
CA TYR A 252 37.12 -16.85 -12.75
C TYR A 252 38.53 -17.47 -12.89
N ALA A 253 39.40 -17.28 -11.90
CA ALA A 253 40.72 -17.92 -11.85
C ALA A 253 40.62 -19.44 -11.89
N ALA A 254 39.72 -20.02 -11.10
CA ALA A 254 39.49 -21.46 -11.09
C ALA A 254 38.98 -21.98 -12.44
N ARG A 255 38.14 -21.20 -13.14
CA ARG A 255 37.59 -21.60 -14.45
C ARG A 255 38.60 -21.50 -15.58
N LEU A 256 39.40 -20.43 -15.65
CA LEU A 256 40.32 -20.20 -16.77
C LEU A 256 41.75 -20.64 -16.50
N SER A 257 42.13 -20.83 -15.23
CA SER A 257 43.50 -21.16 -14.81
C SER A 257 44.56 -20.24 -15.42
N GLY A 258 44.22 -18.96 -15.62
CA GLY A 258 45.07 -17.98 -16.26
C GLY A 258 44.61 -16.54 -16.02
N ALA A 259 45.53 -15.60 -16.18
CA ALA A 259 45.27 -14.17 -16.09
C ALA A 259 45.85 -13.44 -17.30
N GLY A 260 44.99 -12.70 -18.00
CA GLY A 260 45.35 -11.83 -19.13
C GLY A 260 45.16 -10.36 -18.79
N SER A 261 45.76 -9.46 -19.57
CA SER A 261 45.57 -8.01 -19.43
C SER A 261 44.13 -7.57 -19.71
N ASP A 262 43.37 -8.39 -20.44
CA ASP A 262 41.95 -8.21 -20.72
C ASP A 262 41.02 -8.63 -19.57
N THR A 263 41.55 -9.29 -18.54
CA THR A 263 40.75 -9.78 -17.41
C THR A 263 40.03 -8.61 -16.73
N GLY A 264 38.71 -8.70 -16.67
CA GLY A 264 37.86 -7.71 -16.00
C GLY A 264 37.72 -6.37 -16.73
N MET A 265 38.22 -6.22 -17.96
CA MET A 265 38.02 -4.99 -18.74
C MET A 265 36.53 -4.79 -19.07
N GLY A 266 36.00 -3.59 -18.83
CA GLY A 266 34.61 -3.24 -19.14
C GLY A 266 33.56 -3.89 -18.23
N LEU A 267 33.98 -4.64 -17.20
CA LEU A 267 33.06 -5.20 -16.21
C LEU A 267 32.35 -4.12 -15.41
N GLU A 268 33.00 -2.98 -15.16
CA GLU A 268 32.40 -1.82 -14.51
C GLU A 268 31.21 -1.25 -15.30
N ILE A 269 31.33 -1.17 -16.63
CA ILE A 269 30.24 -0.73 -17.51
C ILE A 269 29.15 -1.79 -17.57
N SER A 270 29.52 -3.07 -17.69
CA SER A 270 28.58 -4.19 -17.79
C SER A 270 27.79 -4.39 -16.50
N ALA A 271 28.45 -4.34 -15.35
CA ALA A 271 27.82 -4.47 -14.03
C ALA A 271 26.95 -3.26 -13.69
N LEU A 272 27.38 -2.05 -14.05
CA LEU A 272 26.55 -0.84 -13.93
C LEU A 272 25.31 -0.99 -14.82
N THR A 273 25.47 -1.44 -16.06
CA THR A 273 24.36 -1.65 -16.98
C THR A 273 23.39 -2.69 -16.46
N ALA A 274 23.88 -3.82 -15.97
CA ALA A 274 23.07 -4.86 -15.35
C ALA A 274 22.30 -4.32 -14.14
N ALA A 275 22.95 -3.61 -13.22
CA ALA A 275 22.29 -3.06 -12.04
C ALA A 275 21.15 -2.11 -12.41
N VAL A 276 21.37 -1.21 -13.39
CA VAL A 276 20.38 -0.22 -13.85
C VAL A 276 19.26 -0.88 -14.65
N LEU A 277 19.58 -1.77 -15.58
CA LEU A 277 18.62 -2.51 -16.41
C LEU A 277 17.70 -3.40 -15.57
N GLY A 278 18.26 -3.95 -14.49
CA GLY A 278 17.52 -4.65 -13.46
C GLY A 278 16.54 -3.78 -12.66
N GLY A 279 16.63 -2.45 -12.78
CA GLY A 279 15.76 -1.49 -12.09
C GLY A 279 16.28 -1.03 -10.72
N ASN A 280 17.58 -1.18 -10.42
CA ASN A 280 18.20 -0.53 -9.27
C ASN A 280 18.45 0.95 -9.61
N SER A 281 17.98 1.84 -8.75
CA SER A 281 18.03 3.28 -9.03
C SER A 281 19.43 3.84 -8.83
N LEU A 282 19.95 4.53 -9.84
CA LEU A 282 21.20 5.30 -9.77
C LEU A 282 21.17 6.42 -8.71
N GLY A 283 19.96 6.90 -8.37
CA GLY A 283 19.77 7.91 -7.34
C GLY A 283 19.96 7.39 -5.91
N GLY A 284 20.12 6.08 -5.72
CA GLY A 284 20.20 5.44 -4.40
C GLY A 284 18.84 5.25 -3.74
N GLY A 285 18.85 4.48 -2.64
CA GLY A 285 17.69 4.25 -1.77
C GLY A 285 16.60 3.35 -2.32
N ARG A 286 16.73 2.88 -3.57
CA ARG A 286 15.84 1.91 -4.21
C ARG A 286 16.64 0.86 -4.97
N GLY A 287 16.90 -0.28 -4.35
CA GLY A 287 17.46 -1.44 -5.02
C GLY A 287 17.08 -2.76 -4.37
N SER A 288 17.36 -3.86 -5.08
CA SER A 288 17.18 -5.21 -4.57
C SER A 288 18.16 -6.18 -5.23
N VAL A 289 18.47 -7.26 -4.52
CA VAL A 289 19.27 -8.38 -5.05
C VAL A 289 18.62 -8.96 -6.30
N VAL A 290 17.31 -9.21 -6.28
CA VAL A 290 16.56 -9.78 -7.41
C VAL A 290 16.69 -8.92 -8.66
N LYS A 291 16.62 -7.59 -8.52
CA LYS A 291 16.81 -6.65 -9.63
C LYS A 291 18.21 -6.78 -10.25
N ALA A 292 19.26 -6.80 -9.42
CA ALA A 292 20.63 -6.97 -9.90
C ALA A 292 20.83 -8.32 -10.62
N LEU A 293 20.23 -9.40 -10.10
CA LEU A 293 20.29 -10.73 -10.71
C LEU A 293 19.59 -10.78 -12.08
N ILE A 294 18.38 -10.21 -12.21
CA ILE A 294 17.65 -10.12 -13.48
C ILE A 294 18.49 -9.36 -14.52
N GLY A 295 18.99 -8.19 -14.13
CA GLY A 295 19.82 -7.37 -15.02
C GLY A 295 21.12 -8.07 -15.43
N ALA A 296 21.75 -8.81 -14.52
CA ALA A 296 22.95 -9.59 -14.83
C ALA A 296 22.69 -10.69 -15.87
N VAL A 297 21.54 -11.39 -15.80
CA VAL A 297 21.16 -12.38 -16.82
C VAL A 297 20.96 -11.69 -18.17
N ILE A 298 20.24 -10.56 -18.18
CA ILE A 298 19.97 -9.83 -19.42
C ILE A 298 21.28 -9.41 -20.10
N VAL A 299 22.18 -8.77 -19.36
CA VAL A 299 23.47 -8.31 -19.90
C VAL A 299 24.33 -9.47 -20.35
N LEU A 300 24.38 -10.57 -19.59
CA LEU A 300 25.16 -11.74 -19.98
C LEU A 300 24.65 -12.35 -21.30
N ILE A 301 23.33 -12.54 -21.43
CA ILE A 301 22.72 -13.10 -22.65
C ILE A 301 22.93 -12.14 -23.83
N LEU A 302 22.80 -10.83 -23.63
CA LEU A 302 23.04 -9.85 -24.68
C LEU A 302 24.49 -9.91 -25.18
N THR A 303 25.46 -9.87 -24.26
CA THR A 303 26.89 -9.87 -24.61
C THR A 303 27.29 -11.18 -25.31
N ASN A 304 26.91 -12.33 -24.75
CA ASN A 304 27.24 -13.63 -25.33
C ASN A 304 26.46 -13.88 -26.63
N GLY A 305 25.21 -13.43 -26.69
CA GLY A 305 24.34 -13.68 -27.83
C GLY A 305 24.71 -12.89 -29.07
N VAL A 306 25.08 -11.61 -28.92
CA VAL A 306 25.57 -10.78 -30.03
C VAL A 306 26.83 -11.37 -30.64
N LEU A 307 27.77 -11.86 -29.82
CA LEU A 307 28.99 -12.51 -30.27
C LEU A 307 28.70 -13.81 -31.04
N ARG A 308 27.75 -14.62 -30.56
CA ARG A 308 27.40 -15.92 -31.19
C ARG A 308 26.70 -15.80 -32.54
N ILE A 309 26.00 -14.70 -32.79
CA ILE A 309 25.34 -14.44 -34.08
C ILE A 309 26.35 -13.91 -35.12
N GLY A 310 27.64 -13.80 -34.77
CA GLY A 310 28.71 -13.45 -35.72
C GLY A 310 28.84 -11.95 -35.98
N LEU A 311 28.29 -11.09 -35.11
CA LEU A 311 28.51 -9.65 -35.18
C LEU A 311 29.92 -9.30 -34.69
N ASN A 312 30.59 -8.37 -35.38
CA ASN A 312 32.00 -8.00 -35.15
C ASN A 312 32.32 -7.59 -33.71
N SER A 313 33.61 -7.69 -33.35
CA SER A 313 34.18 -7.24 -32.07
C SER A 313 34.02 -5.72 -31.88
N GLY A 314 32.87 -5.32 -31.34
CA GLY A 314 32.46 -3.93 -31.14
C GLY A 314 30.94 -3.79 -31.07
N SER A 315 30.20 -4.70 -31.71
CA SER A 315 28.74 -4.73 -31.68
C SER A 315 28.18 -5.04 -30.28
N GLY A 316 28.87 -5.88 -29.49
CA GLY A 316 28.47 -6.20 -28.10
C GLY A 316 28.41 -4.95 -27.21
N PRO A 317 29.52 -4.21 -27.03
CA PRO A 317 29.53 -2.95 -26.29
C PRO A 317 28.54 -1.90 -26.82
N MET A 318 28.34 -1.81 -28.14
CA MET A 318 27.35 -0.90 -28.73
C MET A 318 25.92 -1.26 -28.31
N VAL A 319 25.53 -2.54 -28.42
CA VAL A 319 24.20 -3.03 -27.99
C VAL A 319 24.00 -2.81 -26.50
N LEU A 320 25.04 -3.05 -25.69
CA LEU A 320 25.02 -2.80 -24.26
C LEU A 320 24.79 -1.31 -23.95
N GLY A 321 25.49 -0.41 -24.63
CA GLY A 321 25.34 1.04 -24.47
C GLY A 321 23.95 1.55 -24.87
N LEU A 322 23.40 1.09 -26.00
CA LEU A 322 22.04 1.42 -26.41
C LEU A 322 20.99 0.90 -25.43
N THR A 323 21.20 -0.31 -24.91
CA THR A 323 20.34 -0.93 -23.91
C THR A 323 20.37 -0.14 -22.59
N LEU A 324 21.55 0.30 -22.15
CA LEU A 324 21.69 1.16 -20.98
C LEU A 324 20.96 2.49 -21.17
N LEU A 325 21.12 3.13 -22.33
CA LEU A 325 20.45 4.40 -22.62
C LEU A 325 18.92 4.25 -22.56
N PHE A 326 18.38 3.18 -23.14
CA PHE A 326 16.95 2.86 -23.06
C PHE A 326 16.51 2.61 -21.61
N ALA A 327 17.29 1.85 -20.83
CA ALA A 327 16.98 1.56 -19.43
C ALA A 327 16.93 2.83 -18.57
N VAL A 328 17.93 3.72 -18.72
CA VAL A 328 17.97 5.01 -18.01
C VAL A 328 16.78 5.89 -18.42
N PHE A 329 16.41 5.92 -19.71
CA PHE A 329 15.24 6.66 -20.16
C PHE A 329 13.95 6.17 -19.51
N VAL A 330 13.75 4.84 -19.45
CA VAL A 330 12.59 4.22 -18.81
C VAL A 330 12.58 4.48 -17.31
N ASP A 331 13.71 4.30 -16.61
CA ASP A 331 13.80 4.53 -15.16
C ASP A 331 13.45 5.98 -14.80
N VAL A 332 14.06 6.96 -15.47
CA VAL A 332 13.82 8.39 -15.22
C VAL A 332 12.36 8.78 -15.48
N ARG A 333 11.78 8.30 -16.60
CA ARG A 333 10.37 8.57 -16.96
C ARG A 333 9.42 7.87 -16.01
N TRP A 334 9.67 6.60 -15.68
CA TRP A 334 8.84 5.82 -14.76
C TRP A 334 8.80 6.49 -13.38
N LEU A 335 9.96 6.81 -12.81
CA LEU A 335 10.05 7.46 -11.50
C LEU A 335 9.34 8.82 -11.45
N LYS A 336 9.48 9.64 -12.49
CA LYS A 336 8.86 10.97 -12.54
C LYS A 336 7.34 10.92 -12.74
N ASN A 337 6.83 9.89 -13.41
CA ASN A 337 5.44 9.82 -13.84
C ASN A 337 4.61 8.77 -13.11
N ARG A 338 5.20 7.85 -12.33
CA ARG A 338 4.50 6.76 -11.63
C ARG A 338 3.38 7.30 -10.74
N ASP A 339 3.66 8.22 -9.83
CA ASP A 339 2.64 8.70 -8.89
C ASP A 339 1.51 9.46 -9.61
N LYS A 340 1.86 10.20 -10.67
CA LYS A 340 0.88 10.83 -11.58
C LYS A 340 0.07 9.81 -12.39
N LEU A 341 0.66 8.67 -12.73
CA LEU A 341 -0.01 7.60 -13.45
C LEU A 341 -0.95 6.85 -12.51
N LEU A 342 -0.49 6.56 -11.29
CA LEU A 342 -1.25 5.92 -10.23
C LEU A 342 -2.46 6.75 -9.83
N SER A 343 -2.30 8.04 -9.53
CA SER A 343 -3.44 8.88 -9.17
C SER A 343 -4.51 8.94 -10.27
N LYS A 344 -4.09 8.86 -11.55
CA LYS A 344 -4.99 8.86 -12.72
C LYS A 344 -5.65 7.50 -13.01
N LEU A 345 -5.05 6.40 -12.59
CA LEU A 345 -5.52 5.04 -12.89
C LEU A 345 -6.20 4.36 -11.68
N TYR A 346 -5.86 4.78 -10.47
CA TYR A 346 -6.45 4.24 -9.24
C TYR A 346 -7.91 4.66 -9.09
N VAL A 347 -8.24 5.91 -9.44
CA VAL A 347 -9.62 6.39 -9.49
C VAL A 347 -10.30 5.88 -10.76
N SER A 348 -11.26 5.00 -10.57
CA SER A 348 -11.98 4.30 -11.62
C SER A 348 -13.48 4.48 -11.42
N PRO A 349 -14.14 5.54 -11.87
CA PRO A 349 -15.58 5.67 -11.66
C PRO A 349 -16.40 4.53 -12.31
N THR A 350 -17.47 4.06 -11.65
CA THR A 350 -18.40 3.06 -12.20
C THR A 350 -19.72 3.69 -12.63
N TYR A 351 -20.50 3.05 -13.49
CA TYR A 351 -21.84 3.55 -13.82
C TYR A 351 -22.81 3.34 -12.65
N ILE A 352 -23.48 4.40 -12.20
CA ILE A 352 -24.61 4.30 -11.28
C ILE A 352 -25.78 5.14 -11.81
N GLY A 353 -26.94 4.51 -11.91
CA GLY A 353 -28.17 5.12 -12.39
C GLY A 353 -29.18 5.19 -11.26
N LEU A 354 -29.22 6.32 -10.56
CA LEU A 354 -30.18 6.52 -9.48
C LEU A 354 -31.60 6.74 -10.06
N PRO A 355 -32.63 6.16 -9.44
CA PRO A 355 -34.01 6.44 -9.79
C PRO A 355 -34.38 7.89 -9.40
N PRO A 356 -35.45 8.46 -9.99
CA PRO A 356 -35.95 9.77 -9.59
C PRO A 356 -36.21 9.81 -8.08
N PRO A 357 -35.73 10.85 -7.36
CA PRO A 357 -35.94 10.95 -5.93
C PRO A 357 -37.42 11.19 -5.61
N ARG A 358 -37.83 10.82 -4.39
CA ARG A 358 -39.11 11.24 -3.82
C ARG A 358 -39.17 12.77 -3.75
N SER A 359 -40.37 13.33 -3.93
CA SER A 359 -40.54 14.78 -3.93
C SER A 359 -40.27 15.36 -2.54
N ILE A 360 -39.53 16.46 -2.52
CA ILE A 360 -39.34 17.31 -1.33
C ILE A 360 -40.05 18.65 -1.46
N THR A 361 -40.91 18.82 -2.48
CA THR A 361 -41.58 20.09 -2.76
C THR A 361 -42.38 20.54 -1.54
N ALA A 362 -42.11 21.76 -1.07
CA ALA A 362 -42.81 22.37 0.05
C ALA A 362 -44.32 22.45 -0.24
N GLY A 363 -45.14 22.08 0.75
CA GLY A 363 -46.61 22.09 0.62
C GLY A 363 -47.19 20.96 -0.24
N SER A 364 -46.39 19.95 -0.62
CA SER A 364 -46.90 18.72 -1.23
C SER A 364 -47.31 17.69 -0.18
N ASP A 365 -48.11 16.69 -0.57
CA ASP A 365 -48.51 15.57 0.31
C ASP A 365 -47.37 14.58 0.62
N SER A 366 -46.13 14.91 0.22
CA SER A 366 -44.97 14.07 0.52
C SER A 366 -44.59 14.18 1.99
N ALA A 367 -44.39 13.04 2.66
CA ALA A 367 -43.81 13.00 4.01
C ALA A 367 -42.40 13.62 4.09
N LEU A 368 -41.73 13.75 2.94
CA LEU A 368 -40.42 14.39 2.79
C LEU A 368 -40.50 15.87 2.35
N ALA A 369 -41.70 16.47 2.31
CA ALA A 369 -41.87 17.86 1.92
C ALA A 369 -41.07 18.80 2.84
N LEU A 370 -40.39 19.78 2.23
CA LEU A 370 -39.63 20.80 2.96
C LEU A 370 -40.53 21.53 3.97
N ASN A 371 -40.11 21.52 5.23
CA ASN A 371 -40.69 22.29 6.34
C ASN A 371 -39.56 23.02 7.07
N ASP A 372 -39.81 23.57 8.26
CA ASP A 372 -38.77 24.26 9.04
C ASP A 372 -38.81 23.85 10.52
N ARG A 373 -39.14 22.57 10.77
CA ARG A 373 -39.36 22.05 12.12
C ARG A 373 -38.09 22.00 12.97
N LEU A 374 -36.90 22.07 12.36
CA LEU A 374 -35.62 22.15 13.06
C LEU A 374 -35.14 23.60 13.31
N ALA A 375 -35.93 24.62 12.94
CA ALA A 375 -35.56 26.01 13.19
C ALA A 375 -35.45 26.37 14.68
N GLY A 376 -36.13 25.63 15.56
CA GLY A 376 -36.12 25.82 17.01
C GLY A 376 -35.19 24.87 17.78
N VAL A 377 -34.21 24.24 17.12
CA VAL A 377 -33.26 23.33 17.77
C VAL A 377 -32.41 24.08 18.81
N GLU A 378 -32.36 23.55 20.03
CA GLU A 378 -31.46 23.98 21.10
C GLU A 378 -30.04 23.49 20.81
N THR A 379 -29.03 24.30 21.15
CA THR A 379 -27.62 23.92 20.94
C THR A 379 -26.95 23.54 22.25
N ILE A 380 -26.26 22.42 22.25
CA ILE A 380 -25.44 21.91 23.35
C ILE A 380 -23.97 21.97 22.92
N GLY A 381 -23.09 22.45 23.79
CA GLY A 381 -21.64 22.48 23.56
C GLY A 381 -21.20 23.34 22.38
N LEU A 382 -21.88 24.45 22.10
CA LEU A 382 -21.56 25.34 20.98
C LEU A 382 -20.13 25.90 21.09
N GLY A 383 -19.24 25.46 20.21
CA GLY A 383 -17.82 25.84 20.21
C GLY A 383 -16.94 25.02 21.15
N ASP A 384 -17.55 24.18 22.00
CA ASP A 384 -16.84 23.31 22.95
C ASP A 384 -16.53 21.93 22.37
N VAL A 385 -17.30 21.50 21.36
CA VAL A 385 -17.05 20.28 20.59
C VAL A 385 -16.89 20.59 19.12
N GLU A 386 -16.09 19.78 18.41
CA GLU A 386 -15.90 19.85 16.97
C GLU A 386 -16.10 18.46 16.36
N SER A 387 -16.93 18.36 15.32
CA SER A 387 -17.28 17.12 14.63
C SER A 387 -17.96 16.06 15.51
N PRO A 388 -19.04 16.39 16.26
CA PRO A 388 -19.84 15.38 16.96
C PRO A 388 -20.66 14.58 15.93
N GLU A 389 -20.02 13.64 15.24
CA GLU A 389 -20.59 12.84 14.15
C GLU A 389 -21.77 12.01 14.66
N ASP A 390 -21.53 11.07 15.55
CA ASP A 390 -22.59 10.38 16.30
C ASP A 390 -22.80 11.01 17.68
N VAL A 391 -24.04 10.89 18.16
CA VAL A 391 -24.42 11.23 19.54
C VAL A 391 -25.13 10.03 20.15
N ILE A 392 -24.92 9.78 21.44
CA ILE A 392 -25.60 8.69 22.14
C ILE A 392 -25.82 9.04 23.61
N LEU A 393 -26.92 8.56 24.18
CA LEU A 393 -27.24 8.75 25.60
C LEU A 393 -27.22 7.40 26.33
N ASP A 394 -26.71 7.40 27.56
CA ASP A 394 -26.83 6.25 28.46
C ASP A 394 -28.16 6.28 29.25
N ASP A 395 -28.39 5.26 30.09
CA ASP A 395 -29.63 5.17 30.89
C ASP A 395 -29.74 6.24 31.99
N ASP A 396 -28.60 6.83 32.37
CA ASP A 396 -28.45 7.87 33.38
C ASP A 396 -28.52 9.30 32.78
N ASP A 397 -28.92 9.41 31.51
CA ASP A 397 -29.04 10.65 30.71
C ASP A 397 -27.71 11.36 30.39
N PHE A 398 -26.55 10.75 30.58
CA PHE A 398 -25.32 11.37 30.08
C PHE A 398 -25.30 11.29 28.54
N LEU A 399 -24.94 12.40 27.91
CA LEU A 399 -24.84 12.53 26.47
C LEU A 399 -23.37 12.43 26.04
N TYR A 400 -23.08 11.55 25.08
CA TYR A 400 -21.75 11.27 24.58
C TYR A 400 -21.65 11.67 23.10
N CYS A 401 -20.50 12.20 22.70
CA CYS A 401 -20.16 12.45 21.30
C CYS A 401 -18.66 12.25 21.05
N GLY A 402 -18.32 11.92 19.81
CA GLY A 402 -16.93 11.98 19.34
C GLY A 402 -16.46 13.40 19.07
N THR A 403 -15.15 13.60 19.02
CA THR A 403 -14.53 14.84 18.52
C THR A 403 -13.52 14.55 17.43
N ARG A 404 -13.20 15.58 16.64
CA ARG A 404 -12.17 15.53 15.60
C ARG A 404 -10.78 15.13 16.11
N GLN A 405 -10.50 15.36 17.40
CA GLN A 405 -9.23 15.05 18.05
C GLN A 405 -9.12 13.58 18.47
N GLY A 406 -10.19 12.80 18.34
CA GLY A 406 -10.22 11.41 18.80
C GLY A 406 -10.65 11.25 20.25
N ASP A 407 -11.28 12.27 20.83
CA ASP A 407 -11.85 12.21 22.17
C ASP A 407 -13.31 11.77 22.12
N ILE A 408 -13.74 11.03 23.14
CA ILE A 408 -15.14 10.90 23.49
C ILE A 408 -15.42 11.90 24.60
N VAL A 409 -16.33 12.83 24.35
CA VAL A 409 -16.76 13.85 25.29
C VAL A 409 -18.10 13.45 25.89
N ARG A 410 -18.26 13.66 27.19
CA ARG A 410 -19.48 13.36 27.94
C ARG A 410 -20.06 14.64 28.55
N PHE A 411 -21.32 14.91 28.29
CA PHE A 411 -22.09 16.02 28.84
C PHE A 411 -22.98 15.56 29.99
N THR A 412 -23.03 16.37 31.05
CA THR A 412 -23.78 16.07 32.28
C THR A 412 -25.23 16.57 32.16
N PRO A 413 -26.25 15.73 32.42
CA PRO A 413 -27.65 16.14 32.41
C PRO A 413 -27.99 17.07 33.59
N PRO A 414 -29.17 17.72 33.60
CA PRO A 414 -30.20 17.71 32.55
C PRO A 414 -30.06 18.82 31.49
N GLU A 415 -29.32 19.90 31.79
CA GLU A 415 -29.14 21.03 30.87
C GLU A 415 -27.93 20.88 29.92
N TYR A 416 -27.03 19.91 30.15
CA TYR A 416 -25.84 19.67 29.32
C TYR A 416 -24.89 20.87 29.21
N GLN A 417 -24.77 21.67 30.28
CA GLN A 417 -23.88 22.84 30.33
C GLN A 417 -22.42 22.50 30.66
N HIS A 418 -22.16 21.31 31.19
CA HIS A 418 -20.83 20.86 31.59
C HIS A 418 -20.45 19.59 30.84
N SER A 419 -19.24 19.59 30.28
CA SER A 419 -18.66 18.44 29.61
C SER A 419 -17.30 18.07 30.19
N GLU A 420 -16.93 16.80 30.03
CA GLU A 420 -15.59 16.30 30.32
C GLU A 420 -15.12 15.37 29.19
N VAL A 421 -13.81 15.22 29.04
CA VAL A 421 -13.26 14.15 28.21
C VAL A 421 -13.46 12.83 28.95
N TYR A 422 -14.32 11.97 28.41
CA TYR A 422 -14.60 10.66 28.97
C TYR A 422 -13.45 9.69 28.68
N ALA A 423 -12.94 9.67 27.45
CA ALA A 423 -11.77 8.89 27.05
C ALA A 423 -11.10 9.47 25.80
N HIS A 424 -9.80 9.25 25.64
CA HIS A 424 -9.05 9.56 24.43
C HIS A 424 -8.70 8.27 23.68
N ILE A 425 -9.24 8.08 22.47
CA ILE A 425 -8.97 6.91 21.61
C ILE A 425 -7.93 7.26 20.53
N GLY A 426 -8.01 8.48 19.98
CA GLY A 426 -7.33 8.87 18.75
C GLY A 426 -8.16 8.53 17.50
N GLY A 427 -7.63 8.87 16.32
CA GLY A 427 -8.37 8.70 15.06
C GLY A 427 -9.61 9.58 14.98
N ALA A 428 -10.60 9.17 14.17
CA ALA A 428 -11.88 9.86 14.06
C ALA A 428 -13.01 8.95 14.59
N PRO A 429 -13.58 9.24 15.77
CA PRO A 429 -14.72 8.52 16.30
C PRO A 429 -15.96 8.83 15.46
N LEU A 430 -16.69 7.78 15.08
CA LEU A 430 -17.88 7.83 14.24
C LEU A 430 -19.04 7.24 15.04
N GLY A 431 -19.69 6.18 14.55
CA GLY A 431 -20.81 5.56 15.23
C GLY A 431 -20.47 4.94 16.59
N MET A 432 -21.47 4.95 17.47
CA MET A 432 -21.36 4.48 18.85
C MET A 432 -22.56 3.62 19.26
N ALA A 433 -22.31 2.63 20.12
CA ALA A 433 -23.37 1.83 20.74
C ALA A 433 -22.98 1.37 22.15
N PHE A 434 -23.93 1.35 23.08
CA PHE A 434 -23.75 0.79 24.41
C PHE A 434 -24.08 -0.70 24.43
N ASP A 435 -23.18 -1.53 24.96
CA ASP A 435 -23.48 -2.93 25.25
C ASP A 435 -24.33 -3.09 26.52
N LYS A 436 -24.82 -4.31 26.77
CA LYS A 436 -25.65 -4.63 27.95
C LYS A 436 -24.96 -4.34 29.28
N ALA A 437 -23.63 -4.31 29.33
CA ALA A 437 -22.86 -4.01 30.53
C ALA A 437 -22.59 -2.50 30.72
N GLY A 438 -23.03 -1.67 29.76
CA GLY A 438 -22.79 -0.23 29.76
C GLY A 438 -21.39 0.17 29.28
N ASN A 439 -20.69 -0.71 28.56
CA ASN A 439 -19.46 -0.32 27.85
C ASN A 439 -19.83 0.37 26.54
N LEU A 440 -19.10 1.41 26.18
CA LEU A 440 -19.29 2.16 24.95
C LEU A 440 -18.42 1.57 23.84
N LEU A 441 -19.03 1.01 22.81
CA LEU A 441 -18.33 0.59 21.60
C LEU A 441 -18.33 1.73 20.60
N VAL A 442 -17.19 1.93 19.93
CA VAL A 442 -16.94 3.07 19.05
C VAL A 442 -16.26 2.59 17.77
N CYS A 443 -16.85 2.90 16.62
CA CYS A 443 -16.20 2.78 15.33
C CYS A 443 -15.25 3.97 15.13
N VAL A 444 -14.01 3.68 14.75
CA VAL A 444 -12.97 4.70 14.56
C VAL A 444 -12.41 4.59 13.15
N GLY A 445 -12.61 5.64 12.36
CA GLY A 445 -12.07 5.77 11.01
C GLY A 445 -10.55 5.62 10.99
N GLY A 446 -10.04 4.71 10.16
CA GLY A 446 -8.62 4.37 10.03
C GLY A 446 -8.09 3.35 11.06
N MET A 447 -8.89 3.00 12.07
CA MET A 447 -8.42 2.20 13.22
C MET A 447 -9.25 0.94 13.53
N GLY A 448 -10.54 0.91 13.21
CA GLY A 448 -11.42 -0.25 13.45
C GLY A 448 -12.40 -0.04 14.60
N LEU A 449 -12.71 -1.10 15.36
CA LEU A 449 -13.67 -1.09 16.45
C LEU A 449 -12.97 -1.08 17.82
N TYR A 450 -13.37 -0.16 18.69
CA TYR A 450 -12.85 0.03 20.04
C TYR A 450 -13.97 -0.06 21.06
N LYS A 451 -13.60 -0.35 22.31
CA LYS A 451 -14.49 -0.38 23.46
C LYS A 451 -13.91 0.47 24.57
N ILE A 452 -14.73 1.30 25.19
CA ILE A 452 -14.44 2.01 26.42
C ILE A 452 -15.25 1.34 27.52
N ASP A 453 -14.57 0.79 28.52
CA ASP A 453 -15.25 0.24 29.70
C ASP A 453 -15.71 1.33 30.67
N ARG A 454 -16.49 0.95 31.69
CA ARG A 454 -17.01 1.91 32.68
C ARG A 454 -15.91 2.59 33.51
N ASP A 455 -14.72 1.98 33.58
CA ASP A 455 -13.52 2.52 34.22
C ASP A 455 -12.73 3.47 33.29
N ARG A 456 -13.26 3.74 32.09
CA ARG A 456 -12.70 4.61 31.05
C ARG A 456 -11.44 4.05 30.36
N ASN A 457 -11.21 2.74 30.43
CA ASN A 457 -10.11 2.11 29.70
C ASN A 457 -10.50 1.87 28.25
N VAL A 458 -9.61 2.28 27.33
CA VAL A 458 -9.77 2.06 25.88
C VAL A 458 -9.16 0.72 25.50
N VAL A 459 -9.97 -0.18 24.94
CA VAL A 459 -9.58 -1.52 24.51
C VAL A 459 -9.88 -1.68 23.02
N LYS A 460 -8.88 -2.05 22.23
CA LYS A 460 -9.08 -2.43 20.82
C LYS A 460 -9.86 -3.74 20.75
N VAL A 461 -11.00 -3.72 20.05
CA VAL A 461 -11.82 -4.92 19.81
C VAL A 461 -11.32 -5.63 18.56
N THR A 462 -11.25 -4.92 17.44
CA THR A 462 -10.73 -5.48 16.18
C THR A 462 -10.31 -4.37 15.21
N ASP A 463 -9.21 -4.57 14.49
CA ASP A 463 -8.72 -3.73 13.38
C ASP A 463 -8.60 -4.51 12.06
N GLU A 464 -8.95 -5.80 12.09
CA GLU A 464 -8.85 -6.71 10.95
C GLU A 464 -10.09 -7.60 10.79
N THR A 465 -10.25 -8.19 9.62
CA THR A 465 -11.27 -9.17 9.24
C THR A 465 -10.66 -10.22 8.29
N ASN A 466 -11.45 -11.20 7.84
CA ASN A 466 -11.00 -12.20 6.87
C ASN A 466 -10.50 -11.57 5.55
N ARG A 467 -9.38 -12.08 5.03
CA ARG A 467 -8.80 -11.65 3.74
C ARG A 467 -9.43 -12.39 2.56
N SER A 468 -9.70 -11.68 1.47
CA SER A 468 -10.08 -12.33 0.20
C SER A 468 -8.87 -12.94 -0.50
N THR A 469 -8.99 -14.19 -0.94
CA THR A 469 -7.89 -14.95 -1.57
C THR A 469 -7.35 -14.33 -2.85
N PHE A 470 -8.22 -13.69 -3.64
CA PHE A 470 -7.87 -13.11 -4.94
C PHE A 470 -7.84 -11.57 -4.93
N SER A 471 -7.94 -10.93 -3.76
CA SER A 471 -7.85 -9.47 -3.69
C SER A 471 -6.42 -9.01 -3.94
N VAL A 472 -6.28 -8.03 -4.85
CA VAL A 472 -4.99 -7.38 -5.12
C VAL A 472 -4.62 -6.50 -3.94
N ILE A 473 -5.57 -5.70 -3.44
CA ILE A 473 -5.39 -4.91 -2.22
C ILE A 473 -5.48 -5.80 -0.98
N ASP A 474 -4.83 -5.36 0.09
CA ASP A 474 -5.01 -6.03 1.37
C ASP A 474 -6.34 -5.56 1.96
N ASP A 475 -7.33 -6.44 1.93
CA ASP A 475 -8.71 -6.18 2.37
C ASP A 475 -9.01 -6.77 3.75
N SER A 476 -8.01 -7.32 4.45
CA SER A 476 -8.21 -7.76 5.84
C SER A 476 -8.21 -6.58 6.81
N ARG A 477 -7.43 -5.52 6.56
CA ARG A 477 -7.37 -4.36 7.44
C ARG A 477 -8.61 -3.48 7.27
N LEU A 478 -9.21 -3.08 8.39
CA LEU A 478 -10.33 -2.14 8.42
C LEU A 478 -9.82 -0.71 8.17
N ARG A 479 -10.40 -0.02 7.17
CA ARG A 479 -10.03 1.35 6.80
C ARG A 479 -11.01 2.39 7.29
N LEU A 480 -12.29 2.20 7.07
CA LEU A 480 -13.30 3.20 7.41
C LEU A 480 -14.49 2.53 8.09
N ALA A 481 -14.26 2.04 9.31
CA ALA A 481 -15.32 1.58 10.20
C ALA A 481 -16.17 2.80 10.58
N ASP A 482 -17.46 2.77 10.26
CA ASP A 482 -18.33 3.96 10.23
C ASP A 482 -19.35 3.91 11.36
N ASP A 483 -20.43 3.14 11.21
CA ASP A 483 -21.49 2.99 12.22
C ASP A 483 -21.64 1.54 12.71
N LEU A 484 -22.20 1.34 13.91
CA LEU A 484 -22.38 0.02 14.51
C LEU A 484 -23.68 -0.15 15.28
N ASP A 485 -24.09 -1.41 15.41
CA ASP A 485 -25.08 -1.82 16.39
C ASP A 485 -24.84 -3.25 16.91
N ILE A 486 -25.46 -3.58 18.03
CA ILE A 486 -25.22 -4.82 18.79
C ILE A 486 -26.46 -5.70 18.75
N ALA A 487 -26.31 -6.91 18.23
CA ALA A 487 -27.37 -7.91 18.20
C ALA A 487 -27.67 -8.49 19.60
N PRO A 488 -28.86 -9.06 19.83
CA PRO A 488 -29.24 -9.58 21.15
C PRO A 488 -28.34 -10.71 21.68
N ASP A 489 -27.62 -11.40 20.79
CA ASP A 489 -26.67 -12.45 21.15
C ASP A 489 -25.25 -11.94 21.46
N GLY A 490 -25.06 -10.62 21.43
CA GLY A 490 -23.81 -9.91 21.69
C GLY A 490 -22.92 -9.69 20.47
N ARG A 491 -23.27 -10.24 19.29
CA ARG A 491 -22.50 -9.96 18.07
C ARG A 491 -22.62 -8.50 17.69
N VAL A 492 -21.50 -7.87 17.35
CA VAL A 492 -21.44 -6.47 16.92
C VAL A 492 -21.40 -6.43 15.40
N PHE A 493 -22.37 -5.75 14.79
CA PHE A 493 -22.40 -5.51 13.36
C PHE A 493 -22.03 -4.06 13.11
N PHE A 494 -21.06 -3.82 12.24
CA PHE A 494 -20.62 -2.46 11.91
C PHE A 494 -20.34 -2.31 10.43
N SER A 495 -20.50 -1.11 9.91
CA SER A 495 -20.26 -0.80 8.51
C SER A 495 -18.80 -0.46 8.31
N GLU A 496 -18.26 -0.90 7.18
CA GLU A 496 -17.03 -0.34 6.64
C GLU A 496 -17.36 0.28 5.29
N ALA A 497 -17.34 1.61 5.25
CA ALA A 497 -17.79 2.38 4.11
C ALA A 497 -16.98 2.10 2.84
N THR A 498 -15.67 1.87 2.98
CA THR A 498 -14.77 1.56 1.86
C THR A 498 -13.54 0.77 2.29
N ILE A 499 -13.08 -0.15 1.43
CA ILE A 499 -11.81 -0.89 1.61
C ILE A 499 -10.63 -0.25 0.88
N ARG A 500 -10.88 0.82 0.10
CA ARG A 500 -9.89 1.41 -0.84
C ARG A 500 -9.32 2.74 -0.38
N TYR A 501 -10.06 3.47 0.45
CA TYR A 501 -9.78 4.86 0.83
C TYR A 501 -9.80 5.01 2.35
N GLU A 502 -9.13 6.05 2.85
CA GLU A 502 -9.22 6.46 4.25
C GLU A 502 -10.33 7.49 4.43
N MET A 503 -10.64 7.84 5.69
CA MET A 503 -11.68 8.83 6.01
C MET A 503 -11.53 10.14 5.22
N HIS A 504 -10.32 10.71 5.12
CA HIS A 504 -10.09 11.97 4.40
C HIS A 504 -10.21 11.84 2.87
N ASP A 505 -10.22 10.61 2.34
CA ASP A 505 -10.36 10.28 0.93
C ASP A 505 -11.78 9.83 0.56
N TRP A 506 -12.76 9.90 1.48
CA TRP A 506 -14.19 9.66 1.21
C TRP A 506 -14.70 10.35 -0.07
N PRO A 507 -14.25 11.57 -0.42
CA PRO A 507 -14.73 12.24 -1.63
C PRO A 507 -14.37 11.45 -2.91
N VAL A 508 -13.24 10.75 -2.90
CA VAL A 508 -12.82 9.90 -4.02
C VAL A 508 -13.75 8.68 -4.17
N ASP A 509 -14.21 8.10 -3.05
CA ASP A 509 -15.17 6.99 -3.08
C ASP A 509 -16.53 7.46 -3.62
N ALA A 510 -17.02 8.63 -3.19
CA ALA A 510 -18.23 9.25 -3.73
C ALA A 510 -18.13 9.46 -5.24
N LEU A 511 -16.97 9.93 -5.73
CA LEU A 511 -16.71 10.08 -7.16
C LEU A 511 -16.71 8.74 -7.88
N GLU A 512 -16.23 7.67 -7.27
CA GLU A 512 -16.26 6.35 -7.89
C GLU A 512 -17.65 5.74 -7.91
N SER A 513 -18.36 5.88 -6.79
CA SER A 513 -19.65 5.26 -6.45
C SER A 513 -19.67 3.76 -6.73
N ARG A 514 -18.54 3.08 -6.52
CA ARG A 514 -18.41 1.64 -6.74
C ARG A 514 -18.65 0.90 -5.45
N GLY A 515 -19.45 -0.15 -5.52
CA GLY A 515 -19.66 -1.06 -4.40
C GLY A 515 -18.36 -1.74 -3.98
N ASN A 516 -17.75 -1.25 -2.92
CA ASN A 516 -16.52 -1.80 -2.33
C ASN A 516 -16.58 -1.83 -0.78
N GLY A 517 -17.60 -1.21 -0.18
CA GLY A 517 -17.86 -1.28 1.25
C GLY A 517 -18.52 -2.59 1.65
N ARG A 518 -18.62 -2.80 2.96
CA ARG A 518 -19.09 -4.05 3.55
C ARG A 518 -19.73 -3.85 4.92
N ILE A 519 -20.49 -4.85 5.36
CA ILE A 519 -20.91 -5.00 6.75
C ILE A 519 -20.01 -6.06 7.38
N ILE A 520 -19.45 -5.74 8.53
CA ILE A 520 -18.58 -6.59 9.33
C ILE A 520 -19.35 -7.09 10.54
N CYS A 521 -19.06 -8.32 10.96
CA CYS A 521 -19.56 -8.92 12.18
C CYS A 521 -18.39 -9.34 13.07
N PHE A 522 -18.35 -8.82 14.29
CA PHE A 522 -17.47 -9.26 15.36
C PHE A 522 -18.27 -10.13 16.34
N ASP A 523 -17.75 -11.33 16.60
CA ASP A 523 -18.31 -12.23 17.60
C ASP A 523 -17.47 -12.19 18.89
N PRO A 524 -17.99 -11.64 20.00
CA PRO A 524 -17.25 -11.55 21.25
C PRO A 524 -16.96 -12.92 21.88
N LYS A 525 -17.73 -13.96 21.57
CA LYS A 525 -17.53 -15.31 22.15
C LYS A 525 -16.31 -15.99 21.56
N THR A 526 -16.02 -15.73 20.29
CA THR A 526 -14.87 -16.33 19.58
C THR A 526 -13.73 -15.35 19.35
N ALA A 527 -13.94 -14.06 19.64
CA ALA A 527 -13.05 -12.95 19.30
C ALA A 527 -12.66 -12.94 17.81
N LYS A 528 -13.60 -13.34 16.94
CA LYS A 528 -13.39 -13.39 15.49
C LYS A 528 -14.22 -12.35 14.78
N THR A 529 -13.62 -11.75 13.77
CA THR A 529 -14.22 -10.76 12.89
C THR A 529 -14.33 -11.32 11.47
N HIS A 530 -15.50 -11.16 10.85
CA HIS A 530 -15.70 -11.58 9.47
C HIS A 530 -16.61 -10.61 8.70
N THR A 531 -16.46 -10.58 7.38
CA THR A 531 -17.34 -9.85 6.48
C THR A 531 -18.68 -10.58 6.29
N ALA A 532 -19.77 -9.97 6.73
CA ALA A 532 -21.12 -10.51 6.62
C ALA A 532 -21.77 -10.19 5.26
N VAL A 533 -21.59 -8.96 4.77
CA VAL A 533 -22.12 -8.49 3.46
C VAL A 533 -21.03 -7.70 2.74
N LYS A 534 -20.90 -7.86 1.42
CA LYS A 534 -19.84 -7.24 0.61
C LYS A 534 -20.39 -6.50 -0.61
N ASN A 535 -19.53 -5.68 -1.23
CA ASN A 535 -19.81 -4.94 -2.46
C ASN A 535 -20.95 -3.92 -2.31
N LEU A 536 -21.05 -3.29 -1.14
CA LEU A 536 -22.04 -2.27 -0.83
C LEU A 536 -21.53 -0.90 -1.25
N VAL A 537 -22.46 -0.01 -1.63
CA VAL A 537 -22.16 1.33 -2.12
C VAL A 537 -22.12 2.29 -0.93
N PHE A 538 -20.95 2.40 -0.32
CA PHE A 538 -20.70 3.22 0.88
C PHE A 538 -21.73 2.93 1.98
N PRO A 539 -21.70 1.71 2.57
CA PRO A 539 -22.57 1.41 3.68
C PRO A 539 -22.19 2.28 4.86
N ASN A 540 -23.18 2.90 5.47
CA ASN A 540 -22.98 3.83 6.57
C ASN A 540 -23.83 3.37 7.76
N GLY A 541 -24.81 4.18 8.21
CA GLY A 541 -25.67 3.89 9.35
C GLY A 541 -26.15 2.44 9.49
N ILE A 542 -26.06 1.86 10.68
CA ILE A 542 -26.52 0.52 11.04
C ILE A 542 -27.46 0.59 12.24
N CYS A 543 -28.58 -0.12 12.14
CA CYS A 543 -29.55 -0.23 13.23
C CYS A 543 -30.08 -1.66 13.32
N LEU A 544 -30.03 -2.27 14.50
CA LEU A 544 -30.75 -3.50 14.78
C LEU A 544 -32.25 -3.21 14.71
N ALA A 545 -32.95 -3.90 13.82
CA ALA A 545 -34.40 -3.79 13.69
C ALA A 545 -35.09 -4.19 15.00
N HIS A 546 -36.30 -3.67 15.24
CA HIS A 546 -37.08 -3.97 16.46
C HIS A 546 -37.37 -5.48 16.62
N ASP A 547 -37.29 -6.26 15.54
CA ASP A 547 -37.43 -7.73 15.56
C ASP A 547 -36.27 -8.49 16.23
N GLY A 548 -35.10 -7.85 16.41
CA GLY A 548 -33.88 -8.48 16.92
C GLY A 548 -33.28 -9.58 16.01
N GLN A 549 -33.81 -9.75 14.79
CA GLN A 549 -33.43 -10.78 13.82
C GLN A 549 -32.77 -10.21 12.56
N SER A 550 -32.82 -8.89 12.38
CA SER A 550 -32.24 -8.22 11.23
C SER A 550 -31.60 -6.87 11.59
N ILE A 551 -30.68 -6.42 10.75
CA ILE A 551 -30.10 -5.07 10.80
C ILE A 551 -30.54 -4.29 9.57
N LEU A 552 -30.90 -3.03 9.74
CA LEU A 552 -31.05 -2.03 8.70
C LEU A 552 -29.70 -1.37 8.47
N PHE A 553 -29.37 -1.08 7.23
CA PHE A 553 -28.19 -0.30 6.90
C PHE A 553 -28.42 0.66 5.72
N ALA A 554 -27.81 1.83 5.79
CA ALA A 554 -27.82 2.83 4.74
C ALA A 554 -26.75 2.54 3.69
N GLU A 555 -27.03 2.80 2.40
CA GLU A 555 -26.01 2.91 1.36
C GLU A 555 -26.04 4.34 0.81
N SER A 556 -25.12 5.19 1.30
CA SER A 556 -25.18 6.64 1.12
C SER A 556 -25.20 7.03 -0.35
N TRP A 557 -24.26 6.55 -1.18
CA TRP A 557 -24.22 6.91 -2.61
C TRP A 557 -25.24 6.17 -3.48
N ALA A 558 -25.92 5.14 -2.94
CA ALA A 558 -27.04 4.48 -3.60
C ALA A 558 -28.41 5.08 -3.21
N CYS A 559 -28.44 6.00 -2.23
CA CYS A 559 -29.63 6.71 -1.76
C CYS A 559 -30.77 5.75 -1.37
N ARG A 560 -30.43 4.72 -0.59
CA ARG A 560 -31.35 3.66 -0.16
C ARG A 560 -30.97 3.07 1.20
N ILE A 561 -31.93 2.41 1.82
CA ILE A 561 -31.78 1.61 3.05
C ILE A 561 -32.15 0.17 2.72
N SER A 562 -31.30 -0.75 3.14
CA SER A 562 -31.48 -2.19 2.98
C SER A 562 -31.51 -2.87 4.34
N ARG A 563 -32.07 -4.08 4.38
CA ARG A 563 -32.12 -4.95 5.55
C ARG A 563 -31.25 -6.17 5.31
N TYR A 564 -30.43 -6.55 6.28
CA TYR A 564 -29.72 -7.83 6.32
C TYR A 564 -30.25 -8.69 7.47
N TRP A 565 -30.70 -9.90 7.16
CA TRP A 565 -31.23 -10.84 8.16
C TRP A 565 -30.08 -11.60 8.83
N ILE A 566 -29.90 -11.41 10.14
CA ILE A 566 -28.82 -12.01 10.94
C ILE A 566 -29.23 -13.35 11.56
N SER A 567 -30.54 -13.61 11.67
CA SER A 567 -31.13 -14.86 12.17
C SER A 567 -32.49 -15.14 11.50
N GLY A 568 -33.14 -16.23 11.91
CA GLY A 568 -34.44 -16.63 11.36
C GLY A 568 -34.38 -17.28 9.97
N PRO A 569 -35.55 -17.57 9.34
CA PRO A 569 -35.64 -18.30 8.07
C PRO A 569 -35.07 -17.53 6.87
N LYS A 570 -34.87 -16.22 7.01
CA LYS A 570 -34.26 -15.36 5.99
C LYS A 570 -32.77 -15.07 6.23
N ALA A 571 -32.15 -15.68 7.25
CA ALA A 571 -30.76 -15.42 7.62
C ALA A 571 -29.81 -15.43 6.40
N GLY A 572 -28.94 -14.42 6.32
CA GLY A 572 -27.99 -14.23 5.23
C GLY A 572 -28.53 -13.49 4.01
N LYS A 573 -29.84 -13.16 3.94
CA LYS A 573 -30.43 -12.41 2.83
C LYS A 573 -30.38 -10.91 3.06
N VAL A 574 -30.22 -10.16 1.96
CA VAL A 574 -30.35 -8.70 1.92
C VAL A 574 -31.61 -8.34 1.15
N GLU A 575 -32.45 -7.47 1.72
CA GLU A 575 -33.72 -6.99 1.13
C GLU A 575 -33.72 -5.45 1.09
N LEU A 576 -34.29 -4.86 0.04
CA LEU A 576 -34.44 -3.40 -0.06
C LEU A 576 -35.65 -2.97 0.79
N VAL A 577 -35.46 -1.98 1.67
CA VAL A 577 -36.54 -1.45 2.53
C VAL A 577 -37.04 -0.11 2.03
N LEU A 578 -36.13 0.86 1.88
CA LEU A 578 -36.48 2.21 1.44
C LEU A 578 -35.55 2.65 0.31
N ASP A 579 -36.13 3.11 -0.79
CA ASP A 579 -35.40 3.60 -1.96
C ASP A 579 -35.81 5.02 -2.35
N LYS A 580 -35.13 5.55 -3.37
CA LYS A 580 -35.40 6.86 -3.97
C LYS A 580 -35.30 7.99 -2.96
N LEU A 581 -34.38 7.88 -2.00
CA LEU A 581 -34.14 8.96 -1.06
C LEU A 581 -33.66 10.20 -1.84
N PRO A 582 -34.14 11.40 -1.45
CA PRO A 582 -33.74 12.66 -2.08
C PRO A 582 -32.34 13.10 -1.64
N GLY A 583 -31.80 12.49 -0.60
CA GLY A 583 -30.47 12.74 -0.06
C GLY A 583 -29.67 11.46 0.19
N TYR A 584 -28.48 11.62 0.77
CA TYR A 584 -27.57 10.53 1.11
C TYR A 584 -27.87 10.06 2.55
N PRO A 585 -28.40 8.84 2.74
CA PRO A 585 -28.67 8.32 4.06
C PRO A 585 -27.38 8.06 4.84
N ASP A 586 -27.45 8.30 6.13
CA ASP A 586 -26.37 8.18 7.11
C ASP A 586 -26.86 7.29 8.29
N ASN A 587 -26.56 7.62 9.55
CA ASN A 587 -26.99 6.86 10.72
C ASN A 587 -28.51 6.61 10.76
N ILE A 588 -28.85 5.40 11.22
CA ILE A 588 -30.22 4.92 11.40
C ILE A 588 -30.39 4.54 12.86
N ASN A 589 -31.44 5.01 13.53
CA ASN A 589 -31.67 4.68 14.93
C ASN A 589 -33.15 4.43 15.22
N ARG A 590 -33.45 3.61 16.24
CA ARG A 590 -34.84 3.30 16.64
C ARG A 590 -35.57 4.55 17.14
N ALA A 591 -36.86 4.62 16.88
CA ALA A 591 -37.79 5.57 17.49
C ALA A 591 -38.64 4.89 18.58
N SER A 592 -39.28 5.68 19.45
CA SER A 592 -40.09 5.14 20.56
C SER A 592 -41.38 4.43 20.14
N ASP A 593 -41.91 4.73 18.96
CA ASP A 593 -43.17 4.20 18.44
C ASP A 593 -43.03 2.92 17.58
N GLY A 594 -41.86 2.27 17.63
CA GLY A 594 -41.56 1.09 16.81
C GLY A 594 -41.14 1.41 15.37
N THR A 595 -40.95 2.69 15.04
CA THR A 595 -40.40 3.13 13.75
C THR A 595 -38.89 3.42 13.85
N TYR A 596 -38.31 3.99 12.79
CA TYR A 596 -36.89 4.29 12.71
C TYR A 596 -36.65 5.72 12.20
N TRP A 597 -35.65 6.37 12.77
CA TRP A 597 -35.08 7.62 12.27
C TRP A 597 -33.92 7.34 11.33
N VAL A 598 -33.75 8.20 10.31
CA VAL A 598 -32.57 8.20 9.42
C VAL A 598 -32.14 9.63 9.13
N ALA A 599 -30.83 9.85 9.14
CA ALA A 599 -30.21 11.11 8.78
C ALA A 599 -30.01 11.15 7.27
N LEU A 600 -30.31 12.29 6.66
CA LEU A 600 -29.87 12.61 5.32
C LEU A 600 -28.79 13.68 5.45
N MET A 601 -27.51 13.27 5.40
CA MET A 601 -26.35 14.16 5.56
C MET A 601 -26.26 15.25 4.49
N GLY A 602 -26.89 15.01 3.35
CA GLY A 602 -26.81 15.90 2.21
C GLY A 602 -27.88 15.56 1.17
N MET A 603 -28.05 16.45 0.21
CA MET A 603 -29.04 16.33 -0.84
C MET A 603 -28.43 15.95 -2.19
N ARG A 604 -29.18 15.19 -2.98
CA ARG A 604 -28.83 14.91 -4.37
C ARG A 604 -28.88 16.19 -5.18
N SER A 605 -27.93 16.35 -6.10
CA SER A 605 -27.95 17.42 -7.08
C SER A 605 -28.19 16.85 -8.48
N PRO A 606 -29.04 17.48 -9.32
CA PRO A 606 -29.25 17.02 -10.69
C PRO A 606 -27.95 16.92 -11.50
N ALA A 607 -27.00 17.82 -11.25
CA ALA A 607 -25.70 17.81 -11.91
C ALA A 607 -24.88 16.56 -11.57
N LEU A 608 -24.84 16.17 -10.29
CA LEU A 608 -24.14 14.96 -9.88
C LEU A 608 -24.85 13.70 -10.39
N ASP A 609 -26.17 13.62 -10.30
CA ASP A 609 -26.96 12.49 -10.81
C ASP A 609 -26.69 12.20 -12.29
N VAL A 610 -26.51 13.24 -13.11
CA VAL A 610 -26.11 13.10 -14.52
C VAL A 610 -24.66 12.62 -14.63
N ALA A 611 -23.73 13.21 -13.87
CA ALA A 611 -22.32 12.82 -13.88
C ALA A 611 -22.10 11.36 -13.42
N LEU A 612 -22.93 10.87 -12.51
CA LEU A 612 -22.97 9.48 -12.03
C LEU A 612 -23.25 8.47 -13.16
N ARG A 613 -24.00 8.87 -14.19
CA ARG A 613 -24.25 8.06 -15.40
C ARG A 613 -23.12 8.18 -16.43
N MET A 614 -22.10 9.01 -16.18
CA MET A 614 -21.01 9.31 -17.11
C MET A 614 -19.62 8.97 -16.53
N PRO A 615 -19.25 7.68 -16.35
CA PRO A 615 -17.96 7.31 -15.74
C PRO A 615 -16.72 7.91 -16.43
N ALA A 616 -16.75 8.02 -17.77
CA ALA A 616 -15.66 8.63 -18.53
C ALA A 616 -15.48 10.12 -18.24
N PHE A 617 -16.57 10.85 -17.97
CA PHE A 617 -16.53 12.25 -17.57
C PHE A 617 -15.88 12.39 -16.18
N ARG A 618 -16.36 11.63 -15.18
CA ARG A 618 -15.78 11.62 -13.82
C ARG A 618 -14.31 11.20 -13.82
N ARG A 619 -13.94 10.22 -14.67
CA ARG A 619 -12.53 9.84 -14.86
C ARG A 619 -11.69 10.97 -15.43
N ARG A 620 -12.19 11.76 -16.38
CA ARG A 620 -11.46 12.95 -16.88
C ARG A 620 -11.36 14.03 -15.82
N MET A 621 -12.42 14.25 -15.05
CA MET A 621 -12.44 15.20 -13.94
C MET A 621 -11.35 14.87 -12.91
N ALA A 622 -11.30 13.62 -12.42
CA ALA A 622 -10.26 13.15 -11.50
C ALA A 622 -8.82 13.34 -12.02
N ARG A 623 -8.62 13.33 -13.35
CA ARG A 623 -7.29 13.41 -13.97
C ARG A 623 -6.81 14.82 -14.28
N ARG A 624 -7.72 15.79 -14.35
CA ARG A 624 -7.47 17.12 -14.91
C ARG A 624 -7.87 18.28 -14.00
N ILE A 625 -8.77 18.04 -13.06
CA ILE A 625 -9.34 19.06 -12.18
C ILE A 625 -8.87 18.76 -10.76
N ALA A 626 -8.56 19.79 -9.99
CA ALA A 626 -8.20 19.65 -8.58
C ALA A 626 -9.40 19.14 -7.76
N PRO A 627 -9.18 18.28 -6.73
CA PRO A 627 -10.28 17.67 -5.99
C PRO A 627 -11.31 18.66 -5.44
N ASP A 628 -10.90 19.80 -4.91
CA ASP A 628 -11.75 20.88 -4.39
C ASP A 628 -12.74 21.46 -5.43
N GLN A 629 -12.53 21.20 -6.73
CA GLN A 629 -13.35 21.70 -7.83
C GLN A 629 -14.18 20.61 -8.54
N TRP A 630 -14.21 19.39 -8.02
CA TRP A 630 -15.03 18.34 -8.61
C TRP A 630 -16.52 18.56 -8.35
N LEU A 631 -17.37 17.98 -9.21
CA LEU A 631 -18.78 17.81 -8.87
C LEU A 631 -18.89 16.83 -7.69
N TYR A 632 -19.36 17.34 -6.55
CA TYR A 632 -19.48 16.61 -5.29
C TYR A 632 -20.92 16.54 -4.77
N PRO A 633 -21.25 15.57 -3.89
CA PRO A 633 -22.48 15.56 -3.12
C PRO A 633 -22.71 16.90 -2.41
N ASN A 634 -23.94 17.42 -2.44
CA ASN A 634 -24.27 18.63 -1.70
C ASN A 634 -24.50 18.27 -0.24
N LEU A 635 -23.55 18.59 0.63
CA LEU A 635 -23.61 18.27 2.06
C LEU A 635 -24.07 19.47 2.92
N ASN A 636 -24.43 20.60 2.32
CA ASN A 636 -24.74 21.82 3.08
C ASN A 636 -26.12 21.79 3.74
N ILE A 637 -27.05 20.98 3.21
CA ILE A 637 -28.44 20.89 3.66
C ILE A 637 -28.74 19.42 3.88
N GLY A 638 -29.25 19.09 5.05
CA GLY A 638 -29.70 17.77 5.42
C GLY A 638 -31.05 17.81 6.13
N CYS A 639 -31.55 16.63 6.49
CA CYS A 639 -32.74 16.50 7.32
C CYS A 639 -32.73 15.18 8.07
N VAL A 640 -33.66 15.04 9.01
CA VAL A 640 -33.96 13.74 9.62
C VAL A 640 -35.32 13.30 9.10
N ALA A 641 -35.44 12.03 8.71
CA ALA A 641 -36.70 11.43 8.27
C ALA A 641 -37.05 10.23 9.16
N ARG A 642 -38.36 10.00 9.34
CA ARG A 642 -38.88 8.83 10.06
C ARG A 642 -39.54 7.87 9.08
N PHE A 643 -39.29 6.58 9.22
CA PHE A 643 -39.88 5.55 8.38
C PHE A 643 -40.22 4.29 9.18
N ASP A 644 -41.22 3.54 8.73
CA ASP A 644 -41.63 2.29 9.35
C ASP A 644 -40.84 1.07 8.85
N ASP A 645 -41.12 -0.10 9.43
CA ASP A 645 -40.47 -1.36 9.08
C ASP A 645 -40.71 -1.81 7.62
N GLN A 646 -41.74 -1.27 6.97
CA GLN A 646 -42.10 -1.52 5.56
C GLN A 646 -41.47 -0.49 4.60
N GLY A 647 -40.72 0.49 5.11
CA GLY A 647 -40.09 1.54 4.29
C GLY A 647 -41.04 2.65 3.86
N GLN A 648 -42.19 2.81 4.52
CA GLN A 648 -43.03 3.99 4.36
C GLN A 648 -42.45 5.15 5.17
N VAL A 649 -42.17 6.28 4.49
CA VAL A 649 -41.75 7.51 5.18
C VAL A 649 -42.97 8.17 5.79
N ILE A 650 -42.89 8.48 7.08
CA ILE A 650 -43.98 9.02 7.89
C ILE A 650 -43.85 10.54 7.99
N GLU A 651 -42.67 11.04 8.33
CA GLU A 651 -42.40 12.48 8.43
C GLU A 651 -40.94 12.82 8.16
N SER A 652 -40.66 14.11 8.03
CA SER A 652 -39.31 14.67 7.97
C SER A 652 -39.23 15.97 8.75
N LEU A 653 -38.05 16.26 9.30
CA LEU A 653 -37.74 17.50 9.99
C LEU A 653 -36.58 18.19 9.27
N TRP A 654 -36.81 19.41 8.82
CA TRP A 654 -35.86 20.21 8.05
C TRP A 654 -35.47 21.49 8.79
N ASP A 655 -34.26 21.99 8.54
CA ASP A 655 -33.81 23.36 8.79
C ASP A 655 -33.59 24.03 7.42
N ARG A 656 -34.55 24.85 6.96
CA ARG A 656 -34.44 25.51 5.64
C ARG A 656 -33.34 26.55 5.58
N GLY A 657 -32.99 27.12 6.74
CA GLY A 657 -31.92 28.09 6.86
C GLY A 657 -30.53 27.45 6.90
N ALA A 658 -30.46 26.14 7.21
CA ALA A 658 -29.23 25.42 7.55
C ALA A 658 -28.35 26.20 8.55
N LYS A 659 -28.99 26.95 9.47
CA LYS A 659 -28.31 27.86 10.40
C LYS A 659 -27.94 27.15 11.70
N ASN A 660 -28.81 26.26 12.16
CA ASN A 660 -28.70 25.67 13.48
C ASN A 660 -27.85 24.39 13.44
N HIS A 661 -28.09 23.53 12.45
CA HIS A 661 -27.40 22.25 12.34
C HIS A 661 -27.22 21.84 10.85
N PRO A 662 -26.25 22.42 10.12
CA PRO A 662 -25.94 21.98 8.76
C PRO A 662 -25.36 20.56 8.76
N MET A 663 -25.57 19.76 7.72
CA MET A 663 -25.06 18.37 7.61
C MET A 663 -25.34 17.49 8.85
N ILE A 664 -26.56 16.98 8.96
CA ILE A 664 -26.95 16.06 10.05
C ILE A 664 -26.51 14.64 9.67
N THR A 665 -25.60 14.03 10.42
CA THR A 665 -25.12 12.66 10.17
C THR A 665 -25.77 11.64 11.12
N SER A 666 -26.22 12.08 12.30
CA SER A 666 -26.83 11.20 13.30
C SER A 666 -28.00 11.82 14.06
N MET A 667 -28.82 10.96 14.67
CA MET A 667 -29.87 11.38 15.57
C MET A 667 -30.20 10.32 16.62
N ARG A 668 -30.51 10.73 17.84
CA ARG A 668 -31.03 9.81 18.87
C ARG A 668 -32.28 10.38 19.51
N GLU A 669 -33.34 9.60 19.50
CA GLU A 669 -34.48 9.88 20.35
C GLU A 669 -34.14 9.45 21.78
N HIS A 670 -34.52 10.25 22.78
CA HIS A 670 -34.36 9.92 24.19
C HIS A 670 -35.29 10.78 25.05
N ARG A 671 -36.15 10.15 25.85
CA ARG A 671 -37.10 10.80 26.77
C ARG A 671 -37.94 11.90 26.12
N GLY A 672 -38.43 11.65 24.91
CA GLY A 672 -39.23 12.60 24.13
C GLY A 672 -38.46 13.76 23.48
N TRP A 673 -37.13 13.70 23.47
CA TRP A 673 -36.25 14.63 22.76
C TRP A 673 -35.54 13.93 21.60
N LEU A 674 -35.26 14.66 20.53
CA LEU A 674 -34.39 14.22 19.44
C LEU A 674 -33.08 15.00 19.51
N TYR A 675 -31.97 14.28 19.69
CA TYR A 675 -30.60 14.80 19.68
C TYR A 675 -30.02 14.63 18.28
N LEU A 676 -29.27 15.62 17.80
CA LEU A 676 -28.73 15.67 16.43
C LEU A 676 -27.21 15.83 16.47
N GLY A 677 -26.51 14.97 15.75
CA GLY A 677 -25.07 15.07 15.49
C GLY A 677 -24.77 15.40 14.03
N GLY A 678 -23.55 15.87 13.78
CA GLY A 678 -23.06 16.20 12.45
C GLY A 678 -21.56 16.39 12.41
N ILE A 679 -20.91 15.69 11.48
CA ILE A 679 -19.44 15.65 11.34
C ILE A 679 -18.78 17.00 11.03
N THR A 680 -19.52 17.96 10.46
CA THR A 680 -19.00 19.32 10.20
C THR A 680 -19.52 20.36 11.19
N ASN A 681 -20.18 19.92 12.25
CA ASN A 681 -20.76 20.81 13.26
C ASN A 681 -19.80 21.04 14.42
N ASN A 682 -20.04 22.13 15.14
CA ASN A 682 -19.33 22.48 16.36
C ASN A 682 -20.29 22.56 17.56
N ARG A 683 -21.35 21.75 17.54
CA ARG A 683 -22.45 21.74 18.50
C ARG A 683 -23.29 20.47 18.32
N ILE A 684 -24.02 20.08 19.35
CA ILE A 684 -25.08 19.07 19.28
C ILE A 684 -26.43 19.80 19.25
N GLY A 685 -27.37 19.33 18.43
CA GLY A 685 -28.73 19.84 18.39
C GLY A 685 -29.65 19.06 19.32
N ARG A 686 -30.63 19.70 19.96
CA ARG A 686 -31.71 19.03 20.71
C ARG A 686 -33.06 19.67 20.41
N ILE A 687 -34.09 18.87 20.14
CA ILE A 687 -35.47 19.37 19.91
C ILE A 687 -36.52 18.46 20.56
N ARG A 688 -37.59 19.05 21.11
CA ARG A 688 -38.69 18.30 21.72
C ARG A 688 -39.58 17.72 20.64
N LEU A 689 -39.95 16.44 20.79
CA LEU A 689 -40.91 15.78 19.92
C LEU A 689 -42.29 15.79 20.59
N GLU A 690 -43.33 16.20 19.85
CA GLU A 690 -44.69 16.35 20.39
C GLU A 690 -45.34 15.00 20.75
N ASN A 691 -45.06 13.94 19.98
CA ASN A 691 -45.72 12.63 20.08
C ASN A 691 -44.78 11.50 20.52
N ALA A 692 -43.60 11.81 21.06
CA ALA A 692 -42.63 10.81 21.48
C ALA A 692 -42.83 10.40 22.95
N ASP A 693 -42.53 9.14 23.27
CA ASP A 693 -42.64 8.62 24.63
C ASP A 693 -41.61 9.30 25.56
N PRO A 694 -42.04 10.03 26.60
CA PRO A 694 -41.14 10.72 27.52
C PRO A 694 -40.35 9.77 28.43
N THR A 695 -40.74 8.50 28.52
CA THR A 695 -40.09 7.47 29.34
C THR A 695 -39.17 6.55 28.56
N TRP A 696 -39.20 6.64 27.22
CA TRP A 696 -38.41 5.80 26.33
C TRP A 696 -36.96 6.24 26.27
N THR A 697 -36.04 5.27 26.29
CA THR A 697 -34.60 5.48 26.11
C THR A 697 -34.07 4.45 25.12
N GLY A 698 -33.09 4.83 24.32
CA GLY A 698 -32.41 3.89 23.42
C GLY A 698 -31.87 2.67 24.17
N PHE A 699 -31.17 2.88 25.29
CA PHE A 699 -30.59 1.79 26.08
C PHE A 699 -31.64 0.74 26.51
N ARG A 700 -32.76 1.17 27.11
CA ARG A 700 -33.84 0.25 27.51
C ARG A 700 -34.49 -0.43 26.30
N SER A 701 -34.72 0.27 25.19
CA SER A 701 -35.29 -0.36 23.97
C SER A 701 -34.50 -1.58 23.50
N TYR A 702 -33.19 -1.62 23.72
CA TYR A 702 -32.34 -2.76 23.35
C TYR A 702 -32.28 -3.83 24.44
N TRP A 703 -32.29 -3.43 25.71
CA TRP A 703 -31.92 -4.32 26.82
C TRP A 703 -33.03 -4.60 27.85
N SER A 704 -34.13 -3.86 27.84
CA SER A 704 -35.30 -4.09 28.70
C SER A 704 -36.25 -5.09 28.03
N GLY A 705 -36.26 -6.33 28.49
CA GLY A 705 -37.03 -7.43 27.88
C GLY A 705 -36.38 -8.82 27.97
N THR A 706 -35.27 -8.96 28.70
CA THR A 706 -34.63 -10.25 29.04
C THR A 706 -34.46 -10.40 30.53
#